data_AF-A0A946DFM9-F1
#
_entry.id   AF-A0A946DFM9-F1
#
_cell.length_a   1.000
_cell.length_b   1.000
_cell.length_c   1.000
_cell.angle_alpha   90.00
_cell.angle_beta   90.00
_cell.angle_gamma   90.00
#
_symmetry.space_group_name_H-M   'P 1'
#
loop_
_entity.id
_entity.type
_entity.pdbx_description
1 polymer ?
#
loop_
_entity_poly.entity_id
_entity_poly.type
_entity_poly.pdbx_seq_one_letter_code
_entity_poly.pdbx_strand_id
1 'polypeptide(L)'
;MDKYNFSKTLLALSITAALSACGSSSSDDPTETPPPVTTIEATLAGTAAKGIIISGVVTASELDSSGNVLRVVGTATTDANGRYTMDLNDSYEGGPIVIEVTNDASTTMVCDVVSGCGTAQAGDPLDEDASGTIDFGEQYKPGSLSMTALLPDAEDGESIEVQVTPFTHMAAENALSNATLDTTIIETANALVSNLLGGIDILRTEPVDITDAASVAAADASAVVYAALGASIAELAPEDANGQPDLDAALATLAEEFANGTMSAADDSVDGSPEDDANISLQEIIQGAGTALAETGSTDTSGVLADLEGDVDDAIAGTGEVTPDTPVNVGDTDVAKAKSFVADLRTWGVTIGSEIESPSMAFENQIDMSLMAEDMIQNDGTGDAIGFGVMAIMENLSGNLQTLTSFEDFDGTTPFSAGTLSMASTADGVEYSITGGELSIDGEDITLDMTVLVPADGAGTVITLGVKNIEAEGDSSILTVGNGTIDVTLSAAYTVSFADLQAGTADEPSAPVEMGFNFDFTATQKKTVDASGMLVDATDPVTFSGDLEATLYPYTVEVTEQGETFFEILEVVPGSFTATGTVGNGNNDSYEITVSASVTDADTLEPVNQVLELDSTYAANNADAHLISWSYSGDTFTYESPYSTFTAVYTSADLPVEITHSYDYGWGYTGTDTYSDFGSYTSIQDFVVGYSGNFISYSNWHWVDGQGDYASYQDPWSQDYSVDGFITFNLEEPDVVFFDADNPALGNVGVQFTAQFAGLPAATVSFTGNATAFEAGNATATISYDNRQLVFSASNDSPADLPLEQGSLEITNQDGVTLTFTGQNLNDGIVDNETVEITINSKAVATVEGLENGSTKVTYIDGTFEIF
;
A
#
# COMPACT_ATOMS: atom_id res chain seq x y z
N MET A 1 17.91 -17.78 6.95
CA MET A 1 18.00 -18.87 5.95
C MET A 1 16.75 -19.75 5.86
N ASP A 2 15.74 -19.60 6.71
CA ASP A 2 14.44 -20.31 6.59
C ASP A 2 13.23 -19.38 6.34
N LYS A 3 13.44 -18.14 5.86
CA LYS A 3 12.37 -17.18 5.47
C LYS A 3 11.99 -17.24 3.97
N TYR A 4 12.79 -17.92 3.14
CA TYR A 4 12.74 -17.82 1.67
C TYR A 4 11.79 -18.82 0.95
N ASN A 5 10.93 -19.53 1.68
CA ASN A 5 9.99 -20.49 1.08
C ASN A 5 8.52 -20.06 1.18
N PHE A 6 8.23 -18.83 1.61
CA PHE A 6 6.84 -18.42 1.88
C PHE A 6 6.11 -17.87 0.63
N SER A 7 6.79 -17.21 -0.32
CA SER A 7 6.12 -16.59 -1.49
C SER A 7 5.92 -17.54 -2.69
N LYS A 8 6.86 -18.47 -2.96
CA LYS A 8 6.72 -19.45 -4.07
C LYS A 8 5.68 -20.53 -3.80
N THR A 9 5.20 -20.60 -2.57
CA THR A 9 4.28 -21.61 -2.08
C THR A 9 2.83 -21.11 -2.10
N LEU A 10 2.52 -19.83 -1.86
CA LEU A 10 1.11 -19.41 -1.74
C LEU A 10 0.31 -19.45 -3.07
N LEU A 11 0.92 -19.05 -4.18
CA LEU A 11 0.26 -19.08 -5.50
C LEU A 11 0.26 -20.48 -6.15
N ALA A 12 1.24 -21.31 -5.78
CA ALA A 12 1.36 -22.69 -6.26
C ALA A 12 0.66 -23.73 -5.35
N LEU A 13 0.46 -23.46 -4.04
CA LEU A 13 -0.21 -24.40 -3.13
C LEU A 13 -1.73 -24.27 -3.14
N SER A 14 -2.32 -23.09 -3.34
CA SER A 14 -3.78 -22.98 -3.31
C SER A 14 -4.46 -23.74 -4.46
N ILE A 15 -3.77 -23.91 -5.59
CA ILE A 15 -4.28 -24.64 -6.76
C ILE A 15 -3.74 -26.09 -6.85
N THR A 16 -2.58 -26.39 -6.27
CA THR A 16 -1.94 -27.73 -6.39
C THR A 16 -2.08 -28.62 -5.15
N ALA A 17 -2.43 -28.08 -3.97
CA ALA A 17 -2.55 -28.87 -2.74
C ALA A 17 -3.82 -29.73 -2.65
N ALA A 18 -4.79 -29.59 -3.57
CA ALA A 18 -6.00 -30.42 -3.61
C ALA A 18 -5.76 -31.90 -4.01
N LEU A 19 -4.52 -32.35 -4.23
CA LEU A 19 -4.20 -33.72 -4.59
C LEU A 19 -2.97 -34.26 -3.83
N SER A 20 -3.13 -34.72 -2.58
CA SER A 20 -2.61 -36.01 -2.07
C SER A 20 -2.30 -36.03 -0.56
N ALA A 21 -3.14 -36.71 0.25
CA ALA A 21 -2.69 -37.53 1.40
C ALA A 21 -3.88 -38.24 2.10
N CYS A 22 -3.72 -39.54 2.38
CA CYS A 22 -4.76 -40.46 2.87
C CYS A 22 -4.55 -40.90 4.34
N GLY A 23 -5.64 -41.14 5.10
CA GLY A 23 -5.53 -41.66 6.48
C GLY A 23 -6.76 -42.06 7.35
N SER A 24 -7.74 -42.86 6.88
CA SER A 24 -8.55 -43.87 7.66
C SER A 24 -9.57 -43.47 8.77
N SER A 25 -10.91 -43.60 8.52
CA SER A 25 -11.86 -44.63 9.07
C SER A 25 -13.35 -44.24 9.38
N SER A 26 -14.30 -45.00 8.76
CA SER A 26 -15.66 -45.51 9.17
C SER A 26 -16.93 -44.61 9.38
N SER A 27 -17.99 -44.97 8.62
CA SER A 27 -19.30 -44.32 8.37
C SER A 27 -20.49 -44.67 9.31
N ASP A 28 -21.56 -43.83 9.33
CA ASP A 28 -23.00 -44.23 9.39
C ASP A 28 -23.97 -43.05 9.12
N ASP A 29 -25.04 -43.31 8.35
CA ASP A 29 -26.01 -42.38 7.70
C ASP A 29 -27.40 -42.35 8.41
N PRO A 30 -28.09 -41.20 8.57
CA PRO A 30 -29.48 -41.17 9.01
C PRO A 30 -30.48 -40.69 7.94
N THR A 31 -31.56 -41.46 7.84
CA THR A 31 -32.72 -41.33 6.95
C THR A 31 -33.61 -40.12 7.21
N GLU A 32 -34.04 -39.48 6.12
CA GLU A 32 -35.05 -38.40 6.04
C GLU A 32 -36.50 -38.79 6.42
N THR A 33 -37.29 -37.76 6.78
CA THR A 33 -38.75 -37.81 6.98
C THR A 33 -39.39 -36.61 6.21
N PRO A 34 -40.63 -36.73 5.66
CA PRO A 34 -41.10 -36.00 4.46
C PRO A 34 -41.72 -34.61 4.72
N PRO A 35 -41.92 -33.77 3.67
CA PRO A 35 -42.01 -32.32 3.78
C PRO A 35 -43.42 -31.79 4.15
N PRO A 36 -43.52 -30.62 4.81
CA PRO A 36 -44.75 -29.85 4.94
C PRO A 36 -44.94 -28.88 3.75
N VAL A 37 -46.14 -28.30 3.69
CA VAL A 37 -46.67 -27.44 2.61
C VAL A 37 -45.95 -26.09 2.59
N THR A 38 -45.48 -25.67 1.40
CA THR A 38 -44.57 -24.53 1.12
C THR A 38 -45.26 -23.16 1.19
N THR A 39 -45.07 -22.45 2.30
CA THR A 39 -44.92 -20.97 2.32
C THR A 39 -43.46 -20.69 1.97
N ILE A 40 -43.15 -19.61 1.23
CA ILE A 40 -41.77 -19.19 1.00
C ILE A 40 -41.40 -18.21 2.10
N GLU A 41 -40.54 -18.60 3.03
CA GLU A 41 -39.92 -17.70 4.01
C GLU A 41 -38.48 -17.41 3.56
N ALA A 42 -38.18 -16.19 3.12
CA ALA A 42 -36.83 -15.76 2.74
C ALA A 42 -36.44 -14.47 3.46
N THR A 43 -35.15 -14.27 3.70
CA THR A 43 -34.59 -13.06 4.32
C THR A 43 -33.81 -12.27 3.27
N LEU A 44 -34.06 -10.96 3.19
CA LEU A 44 -33.28 -10.02 2.38
C LEU A 44 -32.46 -9.12 3.31
N ALA A 45 -31.17 -8.95 3.01
CA ALA A 45 -30.28 -8.03 3.73
C ALA A 45 -29.37 -7.30 2.75
N GLY A 46 -28.81 -6.17 3.17
CA GLY A 46 -27.82 -5.42 2.39
C GLY A 46 -27.64 -4.01 2.92
N THR A 47 -26.94 -3.20 2.16
CA THR A 47 -26.56 -1.81 2.45
C THR A 47 -27.09 -0.91 1.35
N ALA A 48 -27.73 0.19 1.75
CA ALA A 48 -28.17 1.22 0.83
C ALA A 48 -27.15 2.37 0.86
N ALA A 49 -26.44 2.57 -0.25
CA ALA A 49 -25.41 3.58 -0.33
C ALA A 49 -25.35 4.22 -1.72
N LYS A 50 -25.34 5.55 -1.71
CA LYS A 50 -24.68 6.38 -2.70
C LYS A 50 -23.49 7.03 -2.00
N GLY A 51 -23.81 7.84 -0.98
CA GLY A 51 -23.15 7.83 0.32
C GLY A 51 -24.03 7.05 1.31
N ILE A 52 -23.55 6.73 2.51
CA ILE A 52 -24.31 5.90 3.47
C ILE A 52 -25.68 6.52 3.76
N ILE A 53 -26.77 5.80 3.43
CA ILE A 53 -28.15 6.27 3.62
C ILE A 53 -28.61 5.84 5.01
N ILE A 54 -28.77 6.80 5.92
CA ILE A 54 -29.16 6.57 7.32
C ILE A 54 -30.66 6.79 7.48
N SER A 55 -31.36 5.83 8.10
CA SER A 55 -32.82 5.90 8.29
C SER A 55 -33.62 6.04 6.98
N GLY A 56 -33.12 5.46 5.88
CA GLY A 56 -33.84 5.32 4.62
C GLY A 56 -34.94 4.26 4.71
N VAL A 57 -36.05 4.47 4.00
CA VAL A 57 -37.18 3.53 4.00
C VAL A 57 -36.98 2.52 2.88
N VAL A 58 -36.81 1.25 3.24
CA VAL A 58 -36.60 0.15 2.30
C VAL A 58 -37.90 -0.64 2.12
N THR A 59 -38.32 -0.84 0.87
CA THR A 59 -39.55 -1.58 0.53
C THR A 59 -39.25 -2.66 -0.50
N ALA A 60 -39.55 -3.92 -0.18
CA ALA A 60 -39.52 -5.01 -1.15
C ALA A 60 -40.93 -5.25 -1.72
N SER A 61 -41.04 -5.27 -3.05
CA SER A 61 -42.30 -5.50 -3.76
C SER A 61 -42.16 -6.60 -4.81
N GLU A 62 -43.15 -7.50 -4.87
CA GLU A 62 -43.25 -8.50 -5.94
C GLU A 62 -43.82 -7.85 -7.21
N LEU A 63 -43.20 -8.13 -8.35
CA LEU A 63 -43.58 -7.61 -9.67
C LEU A 63 -44.28 -8.67 -10.52
N ASP A 64 -45.09 -8.21 -11.48
CA ASP A 64 -45.56 -9.04 -12.58
C ASP A 64 -44.55 -9.11 -13.73
N SER A 65 -44.81 -9.98 -14.72
CA SER A 65 -43.96 -10.14 -15.90
C SER A 65 -43.94 -8.91 -16.83
N SER A 66 -44.59 -7.80 -16.46
CA SER A 66 -44.57 -6.52 -17.15
C SER A 66 -43.93 -5.41 -16.27
N GLY A 67 -43.29 -5.79 -15.17
CA GLY A 67 -42.60 -4.86 -14.26
C GLY A 67 -43.53 -4.09 -13.32
N ASN A 68 -44.83 -4.42 -13.24
CA ASN A 68 -45.76 -3.70 -12.37
C ASN A 68 -45.79 -4.32 -10.97
N VAL A 69 -45.79 -3.48 -9.94
CA VAL A 69 -45.94 -3.92 -8.55
C VAL A 69 -47.28 -4.65 -8.35
N LEU A 70 -47.20 -5.90 -7.92
CA LEU A 70 -48.34 -6.73 -7.51
C LEU A 70 -48.68 -6.47 -6.04
N ARG A 71 -47.68 -6.51 -5.16
CA ARG A 71 -47.84 -6.37 -3.71
C ARG A 71 -46.51 -6.06 -3.02
N VAL A 72 -46.59 -5.45 -1.84
CA VAL A 72 -45.44 -5.27 -0.94
C VAL A 72 -45.22 -6.54 -0.13
N VAL A 73 -44.01 -7.07 -0.19
CA VAL A 73 -43.60 -8.33 0.44
C VAL A 73 -42.64 -8.14 1.62
N GLY A 74 -42.07 -6.95 1.80
CA GLY A 74 -41.23 -6.62 2.96
C GLY A 74 -41.02 -5.12 3.12
N THR A 75 -40.67 -4.69 4.33
CA THR A 75 -40.27 -3.30 4.63
C THR A 75 -39.23 -3.27 5.74
N ALA A 76 -38.22 -2.41 5.61
CA ALA A 76 -37.22 -2.14 6.64
C ALA A 76 -36.86 -0.64 6.69
N THR A 77 -35.94 -0.31 7.58
CA THR A 77 -35.30 1.00 7.65
C THR A 77 -33.81 0.77 7.79
N THR A 78 -33.00 1.54 7.08
CA THR A 78 -31.54 1.42 7.17
C THR A 78 -31.03 1.92 8.52
N ASP A 79 -29.95 1.32 9.01
CA ASP A 79 -29.28 1.74 10.24
C ASP A 79 -28.24 2.86 10.01
N ALA A 80 -27.36 3.08 10.99
CA ALA A 80 -26.33 4.12 10.93
C ALA A 80 -25.23 3.83 9.90
N ASN A 81 -25.09 2.57 9.48
CA ASN A 81 -24.13 2.13 8.48
C ASN A 81 -24.83 1.84 7.14
N GLY A 82 -26.08 2.28 6.97
CA GLY A 82 -26.86 2.04 5.77
C GLY A 82 -27.41 0.61 5.64
N ARG A 83 -27.17 -0.27 6.61
CA ARG A 83 -27.57 -1.68 6.55
C ARG A 83 -29.06 -1.85 6.82
N TYR A 84 -29.69 -2.79 6.12
CA TYR A 84 -31.07 -3.19 6.32
C TYR A 84 -31.21 -4.71 6.35
N THR A 85 -32.28 -5.18 6.99
CA THR A 85 -32.67 -6.60 6.97
C THR A 85 -34.19 -6.68 7.02
N MET A 86 -34.79 -7.53 6.17
CA MET A 86 -36.23 -7.80 6.17
C MET A 86 -36.55 -9.23 5.81
N ASP A 87 -37.60 -9.77 6.42
CA ASP A 87 -38.19 -11.05 6.02
C ASP A 87 -39.26 -10.81 4.94
N LEU A 88 -39.26 -11.64 3.90
CA LEU A 88 -40.37 -11.74 2.97
C LEU A 88 -41.58 -12.32 3.69
N ASN A 89 -42.71 -11.63 3.62
CA ASN A 89 -43.93 -12.04 4.29
C ASN A 89 -44.69 -13.14 3.52
N ASP A 90 -45.64 -13.80 4.18
CA ASP A 90 -46.48 -14.89 3.64
C ASP A 90 -47.26 -14.57 2.34
N SER A 91 -47.23 -13.31 1.87
CA SER A 91 -47.91 -12.90 0.64
C SER A 91 -47.07 -13.06 -0.62
N TYR A 92 -45.76 -13.31 -0.49
CA TYR A 92 -44.84 -13.56 -1.60
C TYR A 92 -45.17 -14.88 -2.31
N GLU A 93 -45.30 -14.85 -3.63
CA GLU A 93 -45.72 -16.01 -4.44
C GLU A 93 -44.62 -16.52 -5.38
N GLY A 94 -43.38 -16.02 -5.25
CA GLY A 94 -42.23 -16.47 -6.04
C GLY A 94 -42.03 -15.71 -7.36
N GLY A 95 -42.51 -14.47 -7.47
CA GLY A 95 -42.23 -13.59 -8.62
C GLY A 95 -40.98 -12.69 -8.43
N PRO A 96 -40.59 -11.93 -9.45
CA PRO A 96 -39.50 -10.96 -9.33
C PRO A 96 -39.70 -9.96 -8.20
N ILE A 97 -38.61 -9.55 -7.54
CA ILE A 97 -38.64 -8.65 -6.39
C ILE A 97 -37.87 -7.38 -6.74
N VAL A 98 -38.53 -6.23 -6.64
CA VAL A 98 -37.83 -4.93 -6.59
C VAL A 98 -37.67 -4.50 -5.14
N ILE A 99 -36.45 -4.11 -4.78
CA ILE A 99 -36.13 -3.46 -3.51
C ILE A 99 -35.96 -1.98 -3.81
N GLU A 100 -36.77 -1.12 -3.19
CA GLU A 100 -36.74 0.32 -3.39
C GLU A 100 -36.37 1.01 -2.08
N VAL A 101 -35.37 1.88 -2.12
CA VAL A 101 -34.97 2.76 -1.02
C VAL A 101 -35.46 4.17 -1.33
N THR A 102 -36.23 4.73 -0.41
CA THR A 102 -36.74 6.11 -0.47
C THR A 102 -36.40 6.89 0.79
N ASN A 103 -36.43 8.21 0.71
CA ASN A 103 -36.22 9.08 1.86
C ASN A 103 -37.53 9.57 2.51
N ASP A 104 -37.48 9.79 3.82
CA ASP A 104 -38.49 10.52 4.57
C ASP A 104 -37.87 11.69 5.36
N ALA A 105 -38.64 12.34 6.24
CA ALA A 105 -38.17 13.50 6.99
C ALA A 105 -37.03 13.20 7.99
N SER A 106 -36.81 11.93 8.33
CA SER A 106 -35.78 11.43 9.24
C SER A 106 -34.54 10.90 8.52
N THR A 107 -34.63 10.63 7.22
CA THR A 107 -33.50 10.14 6.42
C THR A 107 -32.42 11.21 6.29
N THR A 108 -31.18 10.78 6.48
CA THR A 108 -29.96 11.55 6.19
C THR A 108 -29.02 10.71 5.31
N MET A 109 -28.04 11.36 4.70
CA MET A 109 -26.96 10.72 3.95
C MET A 109 -25.63 11.30 4.38
N VAL A 110 -24.58 10.47 4.40
CA VAL A 110 -23.20 10.94 4.55
C VAL A 110 -22.73 11.53 3.21
N CYS A 111 -22.05 12.67 3.26
CA CYS A 111 -21.51 13.36 2.10
C CYS A 111 -20.17 12.76 1.69
N ASP A 112 -20.19 11.98 0.64
CA ASP A 112 -19.09 11.29 -0.04
C ASP A 112 -18.58 12.07 -1.27
N VAL A 113 -19.05 13.31 -1.47
CA VAL A 113 -18.68 14.17 -2.59
C VAL A 113 -17.52 15.08 -2.15
N VAL A 114 -16.38 14.99 -2.82
CA VAL A 114 -15.16 15.70 -2.41
C VAL A 114 -15.35 17.21 -2.45
N SER A 115 -16.09 17.71 -3.45
CA SER A 115 -16.43 19.14 -3.56
C SER A 115 -17.49 19.62 -2.56
N GLY A 116 -18.07 18.69 -1.78
CA GLY A 116 -19.14 18.92 -0.81
C GLY A 116 -20.54 18.72 -1.40
N CYS A 117 -21.51 18.44 -0.54
CA CYS A 117 -22.90 18.13 -0.92
C CYS A 117 -23.82 19.35 -0.87
N GLY A 118 -23.26 20.54 -1.10
CA GLY A 118 -23.99 21.78 -1.24
C GLY A 118 -23.94 22.71 -0.05
N THR A 119 -24.96 23.55 0.11
CA THR A 119 -25.00 24.58 1.15
C THR A 119 -25.77 24.14 2.39
N ALA A 120 -25.21 24.45 3.56
CA ALA A 120 -25.90 24.28 4.83
C ALA A 120 -26.68 25.55 5.23
N GLN A 121 -27.80 25.37 5.91
CA GLN A 121 -28.51 26.51 6.49
C GLN A 121 -27.76 27.02 7.72
N ALA A 122 -27.70 28.34 7.91
CA ALA A 122 -27.04 28.91 9.09
C ALA A 122 -27.64 28.36 10.41
N GLY A 123 -26.82 27.60 11.15
CA GLY A 123 -27.22 26.93 12.39
C GLY A 123 -27.91 25.58 12.19
N ASP A 124 -27.76 24.96 11.03
CA ASP A 124 -28.06 23.55 10.81
C ASP A 124 -27.15 22.71 11.71
N PRO A 125 -27.67 21.79 12.54
CA PRO A 125 -26.83 20.93 13.36
C PRO A 125 -26.06 19.87 12.58
N LEU A 126 -26.31 19.71 11.27
CA LEU A 126 -25.60 18.78 10.40
C LEU A 126 -24.35 19.38 9.73
N ASP A 127 -24.22 20.71 9.76
CA ASP A 127 -23.00 21.46 9.43
C ASP A 127 -22.18 21.56 10.73
N GLU A 128 -21.28 20.59 10.91
CA GLU A 128 -20.61 20.34 12.19
C GLU A 128 -19.61 21.46 12.52
N ASP A 129 -19.00 22.05 11.50
CA ASP A 129 -17.99 23.09 11.62
C ASP A 129 -18.53 24.53 11.45
N ALA A 130 -19.81 24.67 11.06
CA ALA A 130 -20.49 25.93 10.76
C ALA A 130 -19.88 26.72 9.59
N SER A 131 -19.30 26.02 8.61
CA SER A 131 -18.76 26.57 7.36
C SER A 131 -19.84 27.18 6.46
N GLY A 132 -21.08 26.70 6.60
CA GLY A 132 -22.19 27.03 5.70
C GLY A 132 -22.21 26.18 4.43
N THR A 133 -21.36 25.17 4.32
CA THR A 133 -21.38 24.10 3.32
C THR A 133 -21.66 22.77 4.01
N ILE A 134 -22.01 21.75 3.23
CA ILE A 134 -22.01 20.35 3.68
C ILE A 134 -20.73 19.75 3.13
N ASP A 135 -19.76 19.53 3.99
CA ASP A 135 -18.43 19.09 3.60
C ASP A 135 -18.33 17.56 3.54
N PHE A 136 -17.25 17.06 2.95
CA PHE A 136 -16.97 15.62 2.89
C PHE A 136 -16.96 15.00 4.29
N GLY A 137 -17.69 13.89 4.47
CA GLY A 137 -17.93 13.22 5.75
C GLY A 137 -19.11 13.76 6.57
N GLU A 138 -19.66 14.92 6.25
CA GLU A 138 -20.82 15.46 6.98
C GLU A 138 -22.13 14.80 6.55
N GLN A 139 -23.12 14.81 7.45
CA GLN A 139 -24.46 14.35 7.10
C GLN A 139 -25.28 15.46 6.46
N TYR A 140 -26.19 15.10 5.56
CA TYR A 140 -27.20 16.04 5.06
C TYR A 140 -28.53 15.35 4.83
N LYS A 141 -29.56 16.17 4.61
CA LYS A 141 -30.88 15.67 4.18
C LYS A 141 -30.92 15.67 2.66
N PRO A 142 -31.02 14.50 2.00
CA PRO A 142 -31.20 14.49 0.56
C PRO A 142 -32.55 15.08 0.16
N GLY A 143 -32.63 15.60 -1.06
CA GLY A 143 -33.85 16.11 -1.68
C GLY A 143 -34.91 15.03 -1.86
N SER A 144 -35.13 14.57 -3.08
CA SER A 144 -35.83 13.30 -3.32
C SER A 144 -34.80 12.21 -3.61
N LEU A 145 -35.11 11.00 -3.14
CA LEU A 145 -34.27 9.82 -3.33
C LEU A 145 -35.17 8.64 -3.66
N SER A 146 -34.90 8.00 -4.79
CA SER A 146 -35.50 6.73 -5.20
C SER A 146 -34.46 5.87 -5.90
N MET A 147 -33.97 4.85 -5.20
CA MET A 147 -32.94 3.94 -5.72
C MET A 147 -33.41 2.50 -5.59
N THR A 148 -33.18 1.68 -6.62
CA THR A 148 -33.76 0.34 -6.71
C THR A 148 -32.71 -0.74 -6.96
N ALA A 149 -32.97 -1.95 -6.49
CA ALA A 149 -32.29 -3.17 -6.92
C ALA A 149 -33.35 -4.22 -7.34
N LEU A 150 -33.00 -5.11 -8.27
CA LEU A 150 -33.96 -6.06 -8.86
C LEU A 150 -33.44 -7.51 -8.80
N LEU A 151 -34.28 -8.40 -8.27
CA LEU A 151 -34.01 -9.83 -8.12
C LEU A 151 -34.98 -10.70 -8.93
N PRO A 152 -34.53 -11.85 -9.45
CA PRO A 152 -35.35 -12.74 -10.26
C PRO A 152 -36.48 -13.40 -9.47
N ASP A 153 -36.17 -13.92 -8.28
CA ASP A 153 -37.09 -14.55 -7.33
C ASP A 153 -36.33 -14.82 -6.01
N ALA A 154 -36.96 -15.59 -5.12
CA ALA A 154 -36.42 -16.01 -3.84
C ALA A 154 -37.07 -17.36 -3.47
N GLU A 155 -36.30 -18.29 -2.94
CA GLU A 155 -36.72 -19.63 -2.55
C GLU A 155 -37.00 -19.74 -1.04
N ASP A 156 -37.71 -20.80 -0.64
CA ASP A 156 -38.04 -21.04 0.77
C ASP A 156 -36.78 -21.36 1.59
N GLY A 157 -36.57 -20.61 2.66
CA GLY A 157 -35.40 -20.66 3.53
C GLY A 157 -34.17 -19.89 3.01
N GLU A 158 -34.28 -19.17 1.90
CA GLU A 158 -33.15 -18.44 1.30
C GLU A 158 -32.81 -17.17 2.09
N SER A 159 -31.51 -16.86 2.20
CA SER A 159 -31.01 -15.59 2.70
C SER A 159 -30.24 -14.93 1.57
N ILE A 160 -30.74 -13.79 1.09
CA ILE A 160 -30.18 -13.10 -0.07
C ILE A 160 -29.59 -11.77 0.38
N GLU A 161 -28.34 -11.55 0.02
CA GLU A 161 -27.66 -10.27 0.20
C GLU A 161 -27.77 -9.44 -1.08
N VAL A 162 -28.26 -8.21 -0.94
CA VAL A 162 -28.61 -7.31 -2.05
C VAL A 162 -28.33 -5.87 -1.66
N GLN A 163 -27.26 -5.31 -2.21
CA GLN A 163 -26.96 -3.89 -2.07
C GLN A 163 -27.95 -3.04 -2.87
N VAL A 164 -28.22 -1.82 -2.40
CA VAL A 164 -28.99 -0.82 -3.15
C VAL A 164 -28.09 0.38 -3.37
N THR A 165 -27.59 0.52 -4.60
CA THR A 165 -26.61 1.51 -5.06
C THR A 165 -27.03 2.12 -6.41
N PRO A 166 -26.37 3.21 -6.86
CA PRO A 166 -26.63 3.78 -8.19
C PRO A 166 -26.53 2.75 -9.32
N PHE A 167 -25.61 1.78 -9.20
CA PHE A 167 -25.37 0.76 -10.22
C PHE A 167 -26.43 -0.36 -10.19
N THR A 168 -26.91 -0.74 -9.01
CA THR A 168 -28.08 -1.66 -8.95
C THR A 168 -29.35 -1.00 -9.50
N HIS A 169 -29.46 0.33 -9.37
CA HIS A 169 -30.57 1.09 -9.96
C HIS A 169 -30.45 1.13 -11.48
N MET A 170 -29.26 1.42 -12.01
CA MET A 170 -28.96 1.33 -13.44
C MET A 170 -29.30 -0.06 -14.01
N ALA A 171 -28.93 -1.14 -13.32
CA ALA A 171 -29.28 -2.50 -13.72
C ALA A 171 -30.79 -2.77 -13.68
N ALA A 172 -31.48 -2.31 -12.63
CA ALA A 172 -32.92 -2.47 -12.50
C ALA A 172 -33.68 -1.75 -13.62
N GLU A 173 -33.32 -0.50 -13.95
CA GLU A 173 -33.94 0.26 -15.03
C GLU A 173 -33.65 -0.34 -16.40
N ASN A 174 -32.44 -0.86 -16.63
CA ASN A 174 -32.11 -1.63 -17.84
C ASN A 174 -33.02 -2.85 -17.99
N ALA A 175 -33.23 -3.64 -16.92
CA ALA A 175 -34.14 -4.78 -16.95
C ALA A 175 -35.59 -4.34 -17.22
N LEU A 176 -36.08 -3.29 -16.54
CA LEU A 176 -37.44 -2.78 -16.64
C LEU A 176 -37.75 -2.09 -17.98
N SER A 177 -36.73 -1.69 -18.74
CA SER A 177 -36.89 -1.19 -20.11
C SER A 177 -37.41 -2.28 -21.09
N ASN A 178 -37.30 -3.56 -20.71
CA ASN A 178 -37.75 -4.68 -21.52
C ASN A 178 -39.28 -4.84 -21.48
N ALA A 179 -39.86 -5.29 -22.61
CA ALA A 179 -41.30 -5.47 -22.73
C ALA A 179 -41.88 -6.58 -21.84
N THR A 180 -41.04 -7.49 -21.38
CA THR A 180 -41.36 -8.57 -20.45
C THR A 180 -40.25 -8.69 -19.42
N LEU A 181 -40.60 -9.07 -18.20
CA LEU A 181 -39.65 -9.33 -17.13
C LEU A 181 -39.66 -10.82 -16.78
N ASP A 182 -38.48 -11.44 -16.79
CA ASP A 182 -38.23 -12.81 -16.35
C ASP A 182 -36.84 -12.93 -15.73
N THR A 183 -36.54 -14.09 -15.14
CA THR A 183 -35.25 -14.38 -14.50
C THR A 183 -34.06 -14.06 -15.40
N THR A 184 -34.11 -14.45 -16.67
CA THR A 184 -33.01 -14.25 -17.63
C THR A 184 -32.76 -12.77 -17.87
N ILE A 185 -33.80 -11.96 -18.03
CA ILE A 185 -33.66 -10.51 -18.26
C ILE A 185 -33.05 -9.82 -17.03
N ILE A 186 -33.50 -10.18 -15.83
CA ILE A 186 -33.01 -9.59 -14.58
C ILE A 186 -31.55 -9.95 -14.35
N GLU A 187 -31.22 -11.25 -14.44
CA GLU A 187 -29.85 -11.73 -14.32
C GLU A 187 -28.92 -11.11 -15.38
N THR A 188 -29.41 -10.93 -16.62
CA THR A 188 -28.62 -10.32 -17.70
C THR A 188 -28.29 -8.87 -17.37
N ALA A 189 -29.28 -8.08 -16.92
CA ALA A 189 -29.08 -6.67 -16.63
C ALA A 189 -28.11 -6.46 -15.46
N ASN A 190 -28.24 -7.26 -14.38
CA ASN A 190 -27.32 -7.22 -13.26
C ASN A 190 -25.89 -7.58 -13.69
N ALA A 191 -25.73 -8.65 -14.46
CA ALA A 191 -24.42 -9.09 -14.92
C ALA A 191 -23.79 -8.14 -15.96
N LEU A 192 -24.58 -7.47 -16.80
CA LEU A 192 -24.07 -6.45 -17.73
C LEU A 192 -23.46 -5.26 -16.98
N VAL A 193 -24.11 -4.78 -15.92
CA VAL A 193 -23.57 -3.70 -15.10
C VAL A 193 -22.38 -4.16 -14.28
N SER A 194 -22.39 -5.39 -13.73
CA SER A 194 -21.20 -5.95 -13.08
C SER A 194 -20.01 -6.04 -14.03
N ASN A 195 -20.22 -6.53 -15.24
CA ASN A 195 -19.17 -6.59 -16.26
C ASN A 195 -18.71 -5.21 -16.71
N LEU A 196 -19.60 -4.22 -16.76
CA LEU A 196 -19.23 -2.82 -17.01
C LEU A 196 -18.25 -2.31 -15.95
N LEU A 197 -18.36 -2.73 -14.69
CA LEU A 197 -17.55 -2.26 -13.56
C LEU A 197 -16.37 -3.19 -13.25
N GLY A 198 -15.71 -3.75 -14.28
CA GLY A 198 -14.55 -4.64 -14.09
C GLY A 198 -14.88 -5.97 -13.38
N GLY A 199 -16.15 -6.37 -13.36
CA GLY A 199 -16.63 -7.59 -12.71
C GLY A 199 -16.99 -7.45 -11.24
N ILE A 200 -17.06 -6.24 -10.69
CA ILE A 200 -17.62 -6.02 -9.34
C ILE A 200 -19.06 -6.58 -9.29
N ASP A 201 -19.34 -7.47 -8.33
CA ASP A 201 -20.70 -7.97 -8.09
C ASP A 201 -21.54 -6.87 -7.43
N ILE A 202 -22.32 -6.16 -8.22
CA ILE A 202 -23.07 -4.98 -7.76
C ILE A 202 -24.15 -5.33 -6.73
N LEU A 203 -24.59 -6.59 -6.68
CA LEU A 203 -25.60 -7.05 -5.74
C LEU A 203 -24.99 -7.46 -4.40
N ARG A 204 -23.74 -7.93 -4.38
CA ARG A 204 -23.12 -8.48 -3.16
C ARG A 204 -21.99 -7.65 -2.59
N THR A 205 -21.21 -6.96 -3.41
CA THR A 205 -20.09 -6.12 -2.93
C THR A 205 -20.63 -4.99 -2.06
N GLU A 206 -20.43 -5.10 -0.75
CA GLU A 206 -20.91 -4.12 0.21
C GLU A 206 -20.14 -2.78 0.03
N PRO A 207 -20.82 -1.67 -0.28
CA PRO A 207 -20.17 -0.36 -0.36
C PRO A 207 -19.77 0.13 1.03
N VAL A 208 -18.56 0.69 1.13
CA VAL A 208 -17.96 1.22 2.37
C VAL A 208 -18.29 2.70 2.54
N ASP A 209 -18.25 3.20 3.78
CA ASP A 209 -18.22 4.64 4.00
C ASP A 209 -16.81 5.17 3.71
N ILE A 210 -16.60 5.70 2.50
CA ILE A 210 -15.29 6.21 2.08
C ILE A 210 -14.84 7.42 2.91
N THR A 211 -15.76 8.07 3.63
CA THR A 211 -15.44 9.24 4.47
C THR A 211 -14.88 8.84 5.84
N ASP A 212 -14.98 7.56 6.21
CA ASP A 212 -14.46 7.01 7.46
C ASP A 212 -13.20 6.18 7.19
N ALA A 213 -12.04 6.74 7.53
CA ALA A 213 -10.74 6.08 7.36
C ALA A 213 -10.68 4.69 8.00
N ALA A 214 -11.37 4.47 9.13
CA ALA A 214 -11.39 3.15 9.77
C ALA A 214 -12.21 2.13 8.96
N SER A 215 -13.29 2.58 8.32
CA SER A 215 -14.10 1.75 7.43
C SER A 215 -13.35 1.43 6.13
N VAL A 216 -12.63 2.40 5.56
CA VAL A 216 -11.78 2.21 4.38
C VAL A 216 -10.66 1.21 4.65
N ALA A 217 -9.94 1.38 5.78
CA ALA A 217 -8.83 0.50 6.14
C ALA A 217 -9.26 -0.96 6.39
N ALA A 218 -10.50 -1.18 6.84
CA ALA A 218 -11.03 -2.50 7.15
C ALA A 218 -11.67 -3.22 5.94
N ALA A 219 -11.89 -2.53 4.82
CA ALA A 219 -12.60 -3.06 3.68
C ALA A 219 -11.67 -3.63 2.60
N ASP A 220 -12.22 -4.53 1.77
CA ASP A 220 -11.51 -5.03 0.60
C ASP A 220 -11.37 -3.93 -0.46
N ALA A 221 -10.28 -3.95 -1.23
CA ALA A 221 -9.98 -2.93 -2.24
C ALA A 221 -11.14 -2.69 -3.23
N SER A 222 -11.79 -3.76 -3.71
CA SER A 222 -12.93 -3.66 -4.63
C SER A 222 -14.15 -2.99 -3.99
N ALA A 223 -14.35 -3.10 -2.68
CA ALA A 223 -15.45 -2.44 -1.97
C ALA A 223 -15.20 -0.92 -1.85
N VAL A 224 -13.95 -0.52 -1.58
CA VAL A 224 -13.53 0.89 -1.55
C VAL A 224 -13.72 1.52 -2.93
N VAL A 225 -13.27 0.85 -3.99
CA VAL A 225 -13.44 1.33 -5.38
C VAL A 225 -14.90 1.36 -5.80
N TYR A 226 -15.70 0.35 -5.41
CA TYR A 226 -17.14 0.37 -5.68
C TYR A 226 -17.86 1.56 -5.02
N ALA A 227 -17.47 1.90 -3.80
CA ALA A 227 -18.00 3.07 -3.11
C ALA A 227 -17.54 4.39 -3.77
N ALA A 228 -16.27 4.49 -4.20
CA ALA A 228 -15.76 5.64 -4.95
C ALA A 228 -16.47 5.83 -6.31
N LEU A 229 -16.73 4.74 -7.03
CA LEU A 229 -17.55 4.75 -8.25
C LEU A 229 -18.98 5.25 -7.94
N GLY A 230 -19.56 4.85 -6.82
CA GLY A 230 -20.87 5.33 -6.37
C GLY A 230 -20.88 6.83 -6.02
N ALA A 231 -19.82 7.31 -5.39
CA ALA A 231 -19.65 8.72 -5.02
C ALA A 231 -19.59 9.64 -6.24
N SER A 232 -18.93 9.21 -7.32
CA SER A 232 -18.83 9.95 -8.58
C SER A 232 -20.19 10.36 -9.14
N ILE A 233 -21.24 9.56 -8.94
CA ILE A 233 -22.59 9.84 -9.45
C ILE A 233 -23.19 11.10 -8.81
N ALA A 234 -22.88 11.40 -7.55
CA ALA A 234 -23.33 12.66 -6.94
C ALA A 234 -22.46 13.85 -7.33
N GLU A 235 -21.17 13.66 -7.56
CA GLU A 235 -20.29 14.73 -8.08
C GLU A 235 -20.78 15.19 -9.45
N LEU A 236 -21.29 14.26 -10.27
CA LEU A 236 -21.84 14.54 -11.60
C LEU A 236 -23.32 14.99 -11.57
N ALA A 237 -23.94 15.03 -10.39
CA ALA A 237 -25.35 15.40 -10.29
C ALA A 237 -25.55 16.91 -10.48
N PRO A 238 -26.61 17.33 -11.18
CA PRO A 238 -26.97 18.75 -11.22
C PRO A 238 -27.40 19.23 -9.83
N GLU A 239 -27.20 20.51 -9.52
CA GLU A 239 -27.65 21.09 -8.26
C GLU A 239 -29.18 21.25 -8.21
N ASP A 240 -29.78 20.87 -7.08
CA ASP A 240 -31.19 21.06 -6.75
C ASP A 240 -31.49 22.52 -6.35
N ALA A 241 -32.74 22.80 -5.96
CA ALA A 241 -33.15 24.15 -5.55
C ALA A 241 -32.47 24.69 -4.28
N ASN A 242 -31.82 23.81 -3.51
CA ASN A 242 -31.06 24.12 -2.29
C ASN A 242 -29.54 24.13 -2.53
N GLY A 243 -29.09 23.89 -3.76
CA GLY A 243 -27.68 23.78 -4.12
C GLY A 243 -27.05 22.46 -3.68
N GLN A 244 -27.85 21.41 -3.46
CA GLN A 244 -27.40 20.05 -3.13
C GLN A 244 -27.46 19.16 -4.39
N PRO A 245 -26.73 18.03 -4.48
CA PRO A 245 -26.85 17.08 -5.58
C PRO A 245 -28.30 16.60 -5.80
N ASP A 246 -28.86 16.78 -7.01
CA ASP A 246 -30.14 16.22 -7.43
C ASP A 246 -29.94 14.75 -7.87
N LEU A 247 -29.95 13.88 -6.87
CA LEU A 247 -29.66 12.45 -7.04
C LEU A 247 -30.64 11.75 -7.96
N ASP A 248 -31.93 12.07 -7.89
CA ASP A 248 -32.92 11.45 -8.76
C ASP A 248 -32.68 11.82 -10.24
N ALA A 249 -32.24 13.06 -10.51
CA ALA A 249 -31.87 13.47 -11.85
C ALA A 249 -30.62 12.73 -12.36
N ALA A 250 -29.58 12.62 -11.53
CA ALA A 250 -28.35 11.91 -11.88
C ALA A 250 -28.59 10.41 -12.13
N LEU A 251 -29.37 9.77 -11.25
CA LEU A 251 -29.77 8.36 -11.39
C LEU A 251 -30.58 8.12 -12.67
N ALA A 252 -31.49 9.04 -13.01
CA ALA A 252 -32.26 8.95 -14.24
C ALA A 252 -31.36 9.11 -15.48
N THR A 253 -30.43 10.07 -15.49
CA THR A 253 -29.46 10.23 -16.57
C THR A 253 -28.60 8.98 -16.74
N LEU A 254 -28.04 8.45 -15.63
CA LEU A 254 -27.23 7.23 -15.64
C LEU A 254 -28.01 6.03 -16.22
N ALA A 255 -29.26 5.85 -15.80
CA ALA A 255 -30.12 4.78 -16.32
C ALA A 255 -30.49 4.96 -17.79
N GLU A 256 -30.72 6.20 -18.24
CA GLU A 256 -31.00 6.52 -19.65
C GLU A 256 -29.80 6.23 -20.55
N GLU A 257 -28.58 6.58 -20.12
CA GLU A 257 -27.34 6.28 -20.83
C GLU A 257 -27.17 4.76 -21.01
N PHE A 258 -27.39 3.98 -19.95
CA PHE A 258 -27.23 2.52 -20.00
C PHE A 258 -28.45 1.75 -20.53
N ALA A 259 -29.52 2.44 -20.97
CA ALA A 259 -30.77 1.79 -21.35
C ALA A 259 -30.62 0.75 -22.48
N ASN A 260 -29.62 0.92 -23.35
CA ASN A 260 -29.32 -0.02 -24.44
C ASN A 260 -28.25 -1.06 -24.10
N GLY A 261 -27.75 -1.06 -22.86
CA GLY A 261 -26.67 -1.94 -22.41
C GLY A 261 -25.28 -1.52 -22.90
N THR A 262 -25.08 -0.23 -23.20
CA THR A 262 -23.79 0.40 -23.52
C THR A 262 -23.66 1.71 -22.74
N MET A 263 -22.44 2.18 -22.51
CA MET A 263 -22.15 3.50 -21.90
C MET A 263 -21.35 4.36 -22.87
N SER A 264 -21.53 5.68 -22.86
CA SER A 264 -20.60 6.58 -23.56
C SER A 264 -19.22 6.49 -22.92
N ALA A 265 -18.17 6.37 -23.75
CA ALA A 265 -16.80 6.29 -23.26
C ALA A 265 -16.30 7.63 -22.70
N ALA A 266 -16.56 8.71 -23.44
CA ALA A 266 -16.15 10.06 -23.08
C ALA A 266 -17.32 11.04 -23.20
N ASP A 267 -17.16 12.20 -22.57
CA ASP A 267 -18.06 13.33 -22.70
C ASP A 267 -18.10 13.82 -24.16
N ASP A 268 -19.30 13.95 -24.73
CA ASP A 268 -19.55 14.43 -26.11
C ASP A 268 -19.46 15.97 -26.21
N SER A 269 -18.99 16.68 -25.17
CA SER A 269 -18.81 18.14 -25.16
C SER A 269 -17.81 18.70 -26.19
N VAL A 270 -17.25 17.85 -27.06
CA VAL A 270 -16.24 18.17 -28.08
C VAL A 270 -16.74 19.19 -29.14
N ASP A 271 -18.04 19.45 -29.31
CA ASP A 271 -18.55 20.50 -30.22
C ASP A 271 -18.97 21.82 -29.54
N GLY A 272 -18.78 21.97 -28.21
CA GLY A 272 -19.13 23.21 -27.50
C GLY A 272 -20.60 23.63 -27.67
N SER A 273 -21.46 22.63 -27.84
CA SER A 273 -22.90 22.73 -28.01
C SER A 273 -23.54 22.67 -26.61
N PRO A 274 -24.23 23.74 -26.15
CA PRO A 274 -24.86 23.78 -24.82
C PRO A 274 -26.13 22.91 -24.72
N GLU A 275 -26.29 21.94 -25.63
CA GLU A 275 -27.33 20.89 -25.56
C GLU A 275 -26.74 19.52 -25.20
N ASP A 276 -25.40 19.39 -25.07
CA ASP A 276 -24.70 18.13 -24.73
C ASP A 276 -24.29 18.01 -23.25
N ASP A 277 -24.56 19.03 -22.41
CA ASP A 277 -24.21 19.09 -20.96
C ASP A 277 -25.09 18.18 -20.05
N ALA A 278 -25.68 17.10 -20.58
CA ALA A 278 -26.71 16.31 -19.86
C ALA A 278 -26.43 14.80 -19.74
N ASN A 279 -25.31 14.32 -20.27
CA ASN A 279 -24.96 12.90 -20.25
C ASN A 279 -23.91 12.61 -19.17
N ILE A 280 -23.90 11.37 -18.65
CA ILE A 280 -22.86 10.86 -17.74
C ILE A 280 -22.05 9.83 -18.52
N SER A 281 -20.77 10.11 -18.77
CA SER A 281 -19.85 9.18 -19.44
C SER A 281 -19.08 8.31 -18.45
N LEU A 282 -18.54 7.17 -18.91
CA LEU A 282 -17.73 6.30 -18.07
C LEU A 282 -16.43 6.99 -17.64
N GLN A 283 -15.81 7.79 -18.51
CA GLN A 283 -14.62 8.57 -18.16
C GLN A 283 -14.87 9.59 -17.03
N GLU A 284 -16.04 10.23 -16.98
CA GLU A 284 -16.39 11.13 -15.86
C GLU A 284 -16.58 10.35 -14.55
N ILE A 285 -17.18 9.16 -14.60
CA ILE A 285 -17.32 8.27 -13.45
C ILE A 285 -15.95 7.86 -12.92
N ILE A 286 -15.02 7.46 -13.79
CA ILE A 286 -13.65 7.06 -13.42
C ILE A 286 -12.91 8.25 -12.77
N GLN A 287 -12.98 9.44 -13.36
CA GLN A 287 -12.34 10.64 -12.81
C GLN A 287 -12.92 11.04 -11.44
N GLY A 288 -14.23 10.97 -11.29
CA GLY A 288 -14.90 11.22 -10.02
C GLY A 288 -14.49 10.21 -8.95
N ALA A 289 -14.40 8.92 -9.31
CA ALA A 289 -13.92 7.87 -8.41
C ALA A 289 -12.45 8.07 -8.01
N GLY A 290 -11.57 8.41 -8.96
CA GLY A 290 -10.17 8.72 -8.68
C GLY A 290 -10.02 9.93 -7.75
N THR A 291 -10.85 10.95 -7.91
CA THR A 291 -10.89 12.11 -7.00
C THR A 291 -11.34 11.71 -5.59
N ALA A 292 -12.37 10.86 -5.48
CA ALA A 292 -12.85 10.36 -4.20
C ALA A 292 -11.78 9.52 -3.47
N LEU A 293 -11.05 8.65 -4.19
CA LEU A 293 -9.95 7.87 -3.62
C LEU A 293 -8.80 8.76 -3.15
N ALA A 294 -8.44 9.78 -3.93
CA ALA A 294 -7.38 10.72 -3.56
C ALA A 294 -7.70 11.49 -2.28
N GLU A 295 -8.95 11.93 -2.11
CA GLU A 295 -9.39 12.63 -0.89
C GLU A 295 -9.26 11.75 0.36
N THR A 296 -9.42 10.43 0.21
CA THR A 296 -9.32 9.47 1.33
C THR A 296 -7.90 8.93 1.52
N GLY A 297 -6.90 9.48 0.82
CA GLY A 297 -5.52 8.96 0.81
C GLY A 297 -5.41 7.52 0.30
N SER A 298 -6.41 7.07 -0.46
CA SER A 298 -6.51 5.71 -0.97
C SER A 298 -6.09 5.65 -2.44
N THR A 299 -5.61 4.49 -2.86
CA THR A 299 -5.28 4.21 -4.26
C THR A 299 -6.14 3.06 -4.77
N ASP A 300 -6.45 3.05 -6.06
CA ASP A 300 -7.09 1.89 -6.69
C ASP A 300 -6.08 0.74 -6.76
N THR A 301 -6.03 -0.04 -5.69
CA THR A 301 -5.24 -1.27 -5.64
C THR A 301 -5.96 -2.45 -6.27
N SER A 302 -7.27 -2.33 -6.55
CA SER A 302 -8.06 -3.38 -7.23
C SER A 302 -7.73 -3.50 -8.73
N GLY A 303 -7.27 -2.41 -9.34
CA GLY A 303 -7.03 -2.29 -10.78
C GLY A 303 -8.31 -2.06 -11.59
N VAL A 304 -9.47 -1.93 -10.94
CA VAL A 304 -10.76 -1.74 -11.62
C VAL A 304 -10.79 -0.43 -12.40
N LEU A 305 -10.35 0.69 -11.82
CA LEU A 305 -10.34 1.97 -12.54
C LEU A 305 -9.36 1.94 -13.72
N ALA A 306 -8.24 1.23 -13.58
CA ALA A 306 -7.29 1.05 -14.69
C ALA A 306 -7.90 0.21 -15.83
N ASP A 307 -8.60 -0.88 -15.50
CA ASP A 307 -9.32 -1.68 -16.50
C ASP A 307 -10.41 -0.86 -17.19
N LEU A 308 -11.17 -0.08 -16.43
CA LEU A 308 -12.20 0.81 -16.97
C LEU A 308 -11.61 1.89 -17.89
N GLU A 309 -10.47 2.48 -17.53
CA GLU A 309 -9.79 3.47 -18.38
C GLU A 309 -9.28 2.81 -19.67
N GLY A 310 -8.79 1.57 -19.61
CA GLY A 310 -8.45 0.78 -20.78
C GLY A 310 -9.64 0.53 -21.72
N ASP A 311 -10.79 0.17 -21.15
CA ASP A 311 -12.05 0.00 -21.90
C ASP A 311 -12.52 1.32 -22.55
N VAL A 312 -12.36 2.44 -21.84
CA VAL A 312 -12.63 3.79 -22.35
C VAL A 312 -11.71 4.11 -23.53
N ASP A 313 -10.40 3.89 -23.40
CA ASP A 313 -9.41 4.17 -24.45
C ASP A 313 -9.69 3.35 -25.72
N ASP A 314 -9.99 2.06 -25.56
CA ASP A 314 -10.37 1.16 -26.65
C ASP A 314 -11.68 1.62 -27.32
N ALA A 315 -12.67 2.02 -26.52
CA ALA A 315 -13.94 2.53 -27.03
C ALA A 315 -13.75 3.87 -27.78
N ILE A 316 -12.95 4.80 -27.27
CA ILE A 316 -12.62 6.08 -27.93
C ILE A 316 -11.92 5.83 -29.26
N ALA A 317 -11.01 4.86 -29.34
CA ALA A 317 -10.36 4.46 -30.58
C ALA A 317 -11.33 3.79 -31.58
N GLY A 318 -12.45 3.25 -31.08
CA GLY A 318 -13.44 2.47 -31.81
C GLY A 318 -14.79 3.17 -32.00
N THR A 319 -15.78 2.75 -31.22
CA THR A 319 -17.21 3.09 -31.35
C THR A 319 -17.61 4.39 -30.65
N GLY A 320 -16.81 4.86 -29.71
CA GLY A 320 -17.17 5.92 -28.74
C GLY A 320 -18.07 5.43 -27.60
N GLU A 321 -18.44 4.15 -27.61
CA GLU A 321 -19.27 3.52 -26.59
C GLU A 321 -18.56 2.29 -26.03
N VAL A 322 -18.56 2.18 -24.71
CA VAL A 322 -18.16 0.98 -23.97
C VAL A 322 -19.33 0.01 -23.98
N THR A 323 -19.08 -1.19 -24.50
CA THR A 323 -20.07 -2.27 -24.54
C THR A 323 -19.62 -3.34 -23.55
N PRO A 324 -20.29 -3.48 -22.40
CA PRO A 324 -19.96 -4.52 -21.45
C PRO A 324 -20.09 -5.90 -22.08
N ASP A 325 -19.22 -6.77 -21.61
CA ASP A 325 -19.21 -8.15 -22.02
C ASP A 325 -20.55 -8.83 -21.75
N THR A 326 -21.04 -9.60 -22.73
CA THR A 326 -22.30 -10.32 -22.54
C THR A 326 -22.13 -11.40 -21.48
N PRO A 327 -23.01 -11.46 -20.46
CA PRO A 327 -22.97 -12.49 -19.44
C PRO A 327 -23.04 -13.90 -20.03
N VAL A 328 -22.16 -14.79 -19.56
CA VAL A 328 -22.25 -16.22 -19.88
C VAL A 328 -23.15 -16.92 -18.86
N ASN A 329 -23.80 -18.03 -19.23
CA ASN A 329 -24.65 -18.86 -18.35
C ASN A 329 -25.91 -18.19 -17.75
N VAL A 330 -26.31 -17.00 -18.18
CA VAL A 330 -27.57 -16.39 -17.72
C VAL A 330 -28.80 -17.21 -18.13
N GLY A 331 -29.72 -17.45 -17.17
CA GLY A 331 -30.86 -18.33 -17.34
C GLY A 331 -30.54 -19.84 -17.33
N ASP A 332 -29.27 -20.22 -17.18
CA ASP A 332 -28.91 -21.62 -16.92
C ASP A 332 -29.33 -22.03 -15.51
N THR A 333 -29.62 -23.33 -15.34
CA THR A 333 -29.91 -23.89 -14.01
C THR A 333 -28.69 -23.76 -13.11
N ASP A 334 -28.87 -23.64 -11.79
CA ASP A 334 -27.82 -23.64 -10.77
C ASP A 334 -26.74 -24.73 -10.99
N VAL A 335 -27.17 -25.96 -11.33
CA VAL A 335 -26.27 -27.08 -11.60
C VAL A 335 -25.43 -26.87 -12.86
N ALA A 336 -25.97 -26.20 -13.88
CA ALA A 336 -25.24 -25.89 -15.10
C ALA A 336 -24.23 -24.75 -14.86
N LYS A 337 -24.61 -23.71 -14.10
CA LYS A 337 -23.68 -22.67 -13.61
C LYS A 337 -22.52 -23.29 -12.82
N ALA A 338 -22.82 -24.19 -11.87
CA ALA A 338 -21.81 -24.93 -11.09
C ALA A 338 -20.88 -25.80 -11.96
N LYS A 339 -21.41 -26.47 -12.99
CA LYS A 339 -20.58 -27.24 -13.95
C LYS A 339 -19.66 -26.33 -14.76
N SER A 340 -20.15 -25.17 -15.16
CA SER A 340 -19.38 -24.13 -15.86
C SER A 340 -18.21 -23.67 -15.00
N PHE A 341 -18.48 -23.32 -13.74
CA PHE A 341 -17.51 -22.93 -12.73
C PHE A 341 -16.42 -24.00 -12.50
N VAL A 342 -16.81 -25.26 -12.31
CA VAL A 342 -15.85 -26.37 -12.13
C VAL A 342 -14.98 -26.58 -13.38
N ALA A 343 -15.55 -26.38 -14.58
CA ALA A 343 -14.80 -26.48 -15.82
C ALA A 343 -13.77 -25.35 -15.97
N ASP A 344 -14.10 -24.14 -15.55
CA ASP A 344 -13.23 -22.97 -15.53
C ASP A 344 -12.05 -23.15 -14.59
N LEU A 345 -12.34 -23.47 -13.32
CA LEU A 345 -11.33 -23.76 -12.30
C LEU A 345 -10.33 -24.82 -12.77
N ARG A 346 -10.80 -25.86 -13.45
CA ARG A 346 -9.93 -26.89 -14.00
C ARG A 346 -9.07 -26.36 -15.15
N THR A 347 -9.68 -25.58 -16.05
CA THR A 347 -8.98 -25.09 -17.24
C THR A 347 -7.84 -24.17 -16.84
N TRP A 348 -8.11 -23.21 -15.96
CA TRP A 348 -7.11 -22.32 -15.39
C TRP A 348 -6.13 -23.06 -14.49
N GLY A 349 -6.60 -23.88 -13.54
CA GLY A 349 -5.74 -24.59 -12.60
C GLY A 349 -4.76 -25.58 -13.28
N VAL A 350 -5.20 -26.34 -14.29
CA VAL A 350 -4.31 -27.23 -15.04
C VAL A 350 -3.32 -26.44 -15.88
N THR A 351 -3.74 -25.34 -16.51
CA THR A 351 -2.87 -24.59 -17.41
C THR A 351 -1.81 -23.85 -16.60
N ILE A 352 -2.21 -23.11 -15.57
CA ILE A 352 -1.31 -22.44 -14.63
C ILE A 352 -0.33 -23.47 -14.05
N GLY A 353 -0.82 -24.58 -13.49
CA GLY A 353 0.05 -25.62 -12.92
C GLY A 353 1.01 -26.26 -13.93
N SER A 354 0.60 -26.44 -15.19
CA SER A 354 1.45 -27.06 -16.23
C SER A 354 2.45 -26.12 -16.88
N GLU A 355 2.12 -24.83 -16.97
CA GLU A 355 3.02 -23.79 -17.46
C GLU A 355 4.09 -23.52 -16.40
N ILE A 356 3.73 -23.44 -15.11
CA ILE A 356 4.66 -23.30 -13.95
C ILE A 356 5.80 -24.34 -13.96
N GLU A 357 5.55 -25.55 -14.46
CA GLU A 357 6.55 -26.63 -14.49
C GLU A 357 7.40 -26.68 -15.79
N SER A 358 7.13 -25.84 -16.80
CA SER A 358 7.74 -25.96 -18.13
C SER A 358 8.89 -24.96 -18.39
N PRO A 359 9.96 -25.35 -19.15
CA PRO A 359 11.06 -24.45 -19.56
C PRO A 359 10.66 -23.29 -20.49
N SER A 360 9.39 -23.20 -20.91
CA SER A 360 8.83 -22.06 -21.65
C SER A 360 8.75 -20.80 -20.79
N MET A 361 8.81 -20.93 -19.47
CA MET A 361 8.99 -19.85 -18.49
C MET A 361 10.45 -19.38 -18.35
N ALA A 362 11.16 -19.20 -19.45
CA ALA A 362 12.43 -18.47 -19.38
C ALA A 362 12.22 -17.03 -18.88
N PHE A 363 11.02 -16.48 -19.10
CA PHE A 363 10.63 -15.12 -18.70
C PHE A 363 10.15 -15.04 -17.23
N GLU A 364 9.35 -15.98 -16.71
CA GLU A 364 8.92 -15.98 -15.29
C GLU A 364 10.02 -16.37 -14.29
N ASN A 365 11.02 -17.18 -14.67
CA ASN A 365 12.20 -17.37 -13.82
C ASN A 365 13.13 -16.13 -13.79
N GLN A 366 12.95 -15.20 -14.74
CA GLN A 366 13.68 -13.93 -14.78
C GLN A 366 12.92 -12.81 -14.07
N ILE A 367 11.57 -12.83 -14.13
CA ILE A 367 10.67 -12.03 -13.30
C ILE A 367 10.41 -12.79 -12.00
N ASP A 368 11.46 -13.02 -11.21
CA ASP A 368 11.22 -13.28 -9.80
C ASP A 368 10.69 -11.94 -9.25
N MET A 369 9.37 -11.72 -9.28
CA MET A 369 8.76 -10.50 -8.73
C MET A 369 9.16 -10.31 -7.27
N SER A 370 9.49 -11.39 -6.56
CA SER A 370 10.10 -11.27 -5.24
C SER A 370 11.51 -10.69 -5.30
N LEU A 371 12.33 -10.94 -6.33
CA LEU A 371 13.63 -10.26 -6.51
C LEU A 371 13.48 -8.85 -7.07
N MET A 372 12.55 -8.56 -7.98
CA MET A 372 12.34 -7.18 -8.46
C MET A 372 11.70 -6.31 -7.37
N ALA A 373 10.76 -6.85 -6.58
CA ALA A 373 10.21 -6.17 -5.42
C ALA A 373 11.20 -6.15 -4.24
N GLU A 374 12.04 -7.17 -4.03
CA GLU A 374 13.10 -7.14 -3.00
C GLU A 374 14.25 -6.21 -3.40
N ASP A 375 14.60 -6.08 -4.69
CA ASP A 375 15.45 -4.99 -5.20
C ASP A 375 14.74 -3.65 -4.95
N MET A 376 13.51 -3.46 -5.46
CA MET A 376 12.82 -2.16 -5.37
C MET A 376 12.40 -1.74 -3.95
N ILE A 377 12.20 -2.68 -3.01
CA ILE A 377 11.63 -2.43 -1.67
C ILE A 377 12.64 -2.71 -0.55
N GLN A 378 13.63 -3.59 -0.73
CA GLN A 378 14.49 -4.01 0.39
C GLN A 378 15.99 -3.68 0.27
N ASN A 379 16.58 -3.46 -0.91
CA ASN A 379 18.01 -3.11 -0.93
C ASN A 379 18.61 -2.73 -2.31
N ASP A 380 17.90 -2.13 -3.27
CA ASP A 380 18.58 -1.68 -4.49
C ASP A 380 19.05 -0.23 -4.31
N GLY A 381 20.31 -0.07 -3.91
CA GLY A 381 20.88 1.26 -3.62
C GLY A 381 20.80 2.24 -4.80
N THR A 382 20.42 1.79 -6.01
CA THR A 382 20.10 2.67 -7.13
C THR A 382 18.92 3.62 -6.85
N GLY A 383 17.89 3.18 -6.13
CA GLY A 383 16.77 4.04 -5.71
C GLY A 383 17.20 5.06 -4.66
N ASP A 384 17.91 4.59 -3.63
CA ASP A 384 18.49 5.44 -2.59
C ASP A 384 19.46 6.47 -3.17
N ALA A 385 20.25 6.08 -4.18
CA ALA A 385 21.16 7.00 -4.88
C ALA A 385 20.43 8.17 -5.53
N ILE A 386 19.22 7.95 -6.06
CA ILE A 386 18.38 9.05 -6.56
C ILE A 386 17.97 9.97 -5.41
N GLY A 387 17.50 9.40 -4.29
CA GLY A 387 17.16 10.15 -3.08
C GLY A 387 18.32 11.01 -2.58
N PHE A 388 19.51 10.43 -2.40
CA PHE A 388 20.73 11.14 -2.02
C PHE A 388 21.11 12.23 -3.02
N GLY A 389 20.96 11.98 -4.33
CA GLY A 389 21.22 12.98 -5.37
C GLY A 389 20.31 14.20 -5.25
N VAL A 390 19.01 13.99 -5.00
CA VAL A 390 18.03 15.07 -4.80
C VAL A 390 18.33 15.84 -3.52
N MET A 391 18.62 15.16 -2.41
CA MET A 391 18.98 15.81 -1.14
C MET A 391 20.24 16.67 -1.29
N ALA A 392 21.27 16.17 -1.97
CA ALA A 392 22.48 16.93 -2.26
C ALA A 392 22.18 18.21 -3.08
N ILE A 393 21.25 18.14 -4.05
CA ILE A 393 20.81 19.33 -4.79
C ILE A 393 20.09 20.32 -3.88
N MET A 394 19.21 19.83 -3.00
CA MET A 394 18.44 20.66 -2.08
C MET A 394 19.32 21.38 -1.04
N GLU A 395 20.28 20.69 -0.43
CA GLU A 395 21.26 21.29 0.50
C GLU A 395 22.09 22.41 -0.18
N ASN A 396 22.33 22.28 -1.49
CA ASN A 396 23.06 23.28 -2.26
C ASN A 396 22.19 24.42 -2.81
N LEU A 397 20.88 24.47 -2.53
CA LEU A 397 20.04 25.62 -2.89
C LEU A 397 20.41 26.85 -2.06
N SER A 398 20.89 26.68 -0.82
CA SER A 398 21.31 27.78 0.06
C SER A 398 22.81 28.11 -0.03
N GLY A 399 23.59 27.20 -0.62
CA GLY A 399 25.04 27.27 -0.76
C GLY A 399 25.57 28.26 -1.81
N ASN A 400 26.82 28.70 -1.65
CA ASN A 400 27.48 29.62 -2.57
C ASN A 400 28.01 28.87 -3.81
N LEU A 401 27.54 29.26 -5.01
CA LEU A 401 27.84 28.69 -6.34
C LEU A 401 29.29 28.21 -6.57
N GLN A 402 29.61 26.97 -6.22
CA GLN A 402 30.92 26.35 -6.52
C GLN A 402 30.70 24.95 -7.11
N THR A 403 31.58 24.57 -8.04
CA THR A 403 31.70 23.17 -8.48
C THR A 403 32.25 22.36 -7.31
N LEU A 404 31.42 21.52 -6.71
CA LEU A 404 31.80 20.64 -5.61
C LEU A 404 32.22 19.29 -6.20
N THR A 405 33.37 18.80 -5.75
CA THR A 405 33.99 17.54 -6.22
C THR A 405 33.81 16.38 -5.25
N SER A 406 33.24 16.65 -4.07
CA SER A 406 32.89 15.69 -3.02
C SER A 406 31.89 16.35 -2.07
N PHE A 407 30.93 15.57 -1.58
CA PHE A 407 30.04 15.93 -0.48
C PHE A 407 30.30 14.93 0.64
N GLU A 408 30.57 15.43 1.84
CA GLU A 408 30.65 14.62 3.05
C GLU A 408 29.28 14.70 3.70
N ASP A 409 28.70 13.55 4.04
CA ASP A 409 27.52 13.56 4.91
C ASP A 409 27.95 13.97 6.33
N PHE A 410 26.99 14.39 7.14
CA PHE A 410 27.17 14.88 8.49
C PHE A 410 27.76 13.81 9.44
N ASP A 411 27.54 12.52 9.14
CA ASP A 411 28.11 11.39 9.90
C ASP A 411 29.59 11.08 9.55
N GLY A 412 30.14 11.73 8.53
CA GLY A 412 31.50 11.50 8.03
C GLY A 412 31.66 10.24 7.18
N THR A 413 30.56 9.53 6.88
CA THR A 413 30.49 8.63 5.73
C THR A 413 30.32 9.46 4.47
N THR A 414 30.93 8.99 3.40
CA THR A 414 30.82 9.66 2.10
C THR A 414 29.99 8.73 1.24
N PRO A 415 28.65 8.85 1.23
CA PRO A 415 27.85 8.11 0.28
C PRO A 415 28.36 8.44 -1.12
N PHE A 416 28.81 9.68 -1.39
CA PHE A 416 29.54 10.06 -2.61
C PHE A 416 31.07 9.97 -2.48
N SER A 417 31.66 8.94 -3.08
CA SER A 417 33.11 8.76 -3.14
C SER A 417 33.79 9.57 -4.26
N ALA A 418 33.06 9.88 -5.34
CA ALA A 418 33.52 10.70 -6.46
C ALA A 418 32.33 11.33 -7.21
N GLY A 419 32.61 12.33 -8.05
CA GLY A 419 31.63 12.95 -8.94
C GLY A 419 31.87 14.43 -9.16
N THR A 420 31.03 15.05 -9.99
CA THR A 420 30.99 16.52 -10.14
C THR A 420 29.56 17.00 -10.05
N LEU A 421 29.25 17.81 -9.05
CA LEU A 421 28.04 18.62 -9.05
C LEU A 421 28.32 19.93 -9.80
N SER A 422 27.49 20.22 -10.78
CA SER A 422 27.54 21.43 -11.58
C SER A 422 26.17 22.09 -11.63
N MET A 423 26.18 23.38 -11.88
CA MET A 423 24.98 24.18 -11.93
C MET A 423 25.04 25.15 -13.10
N ALA A 424 23.94 25.29 -13.83
CA ALA A 424 23.81 26.17 -14.97
C ALA A 424 22.53 27.01 -14.88
N SER A 425 22.66 28.31 -15.16
CA SER A 425 21.48 29.15 -15.34
C SER A 425 20.87 28.90 -16.71
N THR A 426 19.56 28.68 -16.75
CA THR A 426 18.77 28.52 -17.98
C THR A 426 17.72 29.62 -18.07
N ALA A 427 16.93 29.63 -19.15
CA ALA A 427 15.82 30.57 -19.28
C ALA A 427 14.65 30.24 -18.35
N ASP A 428 14.53 28.96 -17.97
CA ASP A 428 13.38 28.39 -17.29
C ASP A 428 13.67 28.13 -15.79
N GLY A 429 14.93 28.25 -15.37
CA GLY A 429 15.35 27.97 -14.00
C GLY A 429 16.86 27.76 -13.83
N VAL A 430 17.24 27.12 -12.74
CA VAL A 430 18.59 26.67 -12.44
C VAL A 430 18.66 25.17 -12.67
N GLU A 431 19.50 24.74 -13.58
CA GLU A 431 19.76 23.32 -13.82
C GLU A 431 20.92 22.86 -12.94
N TYR A 432 20.68 21.87 -12.10
CA TYR A 432 21.68 21.15 -11.33
C TYR A 432 21.98 19.83 -12.03
N SER A 433 23.25 19.49 -12.15
CA SER A 433 23.68 18.23 -12.76
C SER A 433 24.76 17.57 -11.93
N ILE A 434 24.54 16.30 -11.56
CA ILE A 434 25.56 15.39 -11.05
C ILE A 434 26.09 14.60 -12.25
N THR A 435 27.41 14.57 -12.42
CA THR A 435 28.06 13.77 -13.47
C THR A 435 29.14 12.86 -12.90
N GLY A 436 29.07 11.58 -13.25
CA GLY A 436 29.97 10.53 -12.78
C GLY A 436 29.97 10.40 -11.26
N GLY A 437 28.81 10.57 -10.63
CA GLY A 437 28.66 10.31 -9.20
C GLY A 437 28.97 8.85 -8.92
N GLU A 438 29.83 8.55 -7.94
CA GLU A 438 30.11 7.19 -7.49
C GLU A 438 29.65 7.09 -6.04
N LEU A 439 28.63 6.28 -5.78
CA LEU A 439 28.08 6.05 -4.46
C LEU A 439 28.42 4.67 -3.92
N SER A 440 28.58 4.56 -2.60
CA SER A 440 28.64 3.27 -1.92
C SER A 440 27.51 3.18 -0.90
N ILE A 441 26.49 2.39 -1.23
CA ILE A 441 25.27 2.22 -0.42
C ILE A 441 25.16 0.73 -0.11
N ASP A 442 25.08 0.37 1.17
CA ASP A 442 25.00 -1.03 1.65
C ASP A 442 26.05 -1.99 1.10
N GLY A 443 27.22 -1.46 0.70
CA GLY A 443 28.33 -2.22 0.16
C GLY A 443 28.26 -2.49 -1.35
N GLU A 444 27.30 -1.88 -2.04
CA GLU A 444 27.24 -1.83 -3.51
C GLU A 444 27.83 -0.51 -4.03
N ASP A 445 28.61 -0.60 -5.12
CA ASP A 445 29.14 0.56 -5.84
C ASP A 445 28.15 0.97 -6.93
N ILE A 446 27.55 2.15 -6.81
CA ILE A 446 26.53 2.68 -7.72
C ILE A 446 27.05 3.90 -8.45
N THR A 447 26.78 4.03 -9.75
CA THR A 447 27.06 5.27 -10.49
C THR A 447 25.80 6.08 -10.72
N LEU A 448 25.85 7.39 -10.45
CA LEU A 448 24.74 8.33 -10.59
C LEU A 448 25.07 9.48 -11.55
N ASP A 449 24.28 9.61 -12.61
CA ASP A 449 24.23 10.77 -13.50
C ASP A 449 22.82 11.39 -13.41
N MET A 450 22.71 12.65 -13.00
CA MET A 450 21.42 13.30 -12.74
C MET A 450 21.39 14.71 -13.32
N THR A 451 20.23 15.15 -13.82
CA THR A 451 19.97 16.54 -14.18
C THR A 451 18.55 16.95 -13.78
N VAL A 452 18.46 17.96 -12.92
CA VAL A 452 17.21 18.49 -12.34
C VAL A 452 17.14 20.00 -12.54
N LEU A 453 15.96 20.51 -12.87
CA LEU A 453 15.65 21.92 -13.08
C LEU A 453 14.87 22.46 -11.87
N VAL A 454 15.48 23.39 -11.15
CA VAL A 454 14.83 24.18 -10.10
C VAL A 454 14.24 25.45 -10.74
N PRO A 455 12.95 25.78 -10.53
CA PRO A 455 12.32 26.93 -11.16
C PRO A 455 12.95 28.27 -10.74
N ALA A 456 12.93 29.25 -11.63
CA ALA A 456 13.64 30.53 -11.45
C ALA A 456 13.09 31.38 -10.29
N ASP A 457 11.77 31.51 -10.14
CA ASP A 457 11.15 32.26 -9.05
C ASP A 457 9.92 31.49 -8.57
N GLY A 458 9.73 31.39 -7.25
CA GLY A 458 8.61 30.66 -6.66
C GLY A 458 8.29 31.15 -5.25
N ALA A 459 7.01 31.11 -4.89
CA ALA A 459 6.54 31.34 -3.54
C ALA A 459 5.30 30.48 -3.29
N GLY A 460 5.23 29.86 -2.13
CA GLY A 460 4.20 28.87 -1.80
C GLY A 460 4.74 27.87 -0.80
N THR A 461 4.09 26.71 -0.70
CA THR A 461 4.53 25.60 0.16
C THR A 461 5.09 24.43 -0.64
N VAL A 462 5.01 24.43 -1.97
CA VAL A 462 5.46 23.32 -2.84
C VAL A 462 6.54 23.78 -3.81
N ILE A 463 7.66 23.07 -3.86
CA ILE A 463 8.74 23.24 -4.84
C ILE A 463 8.67 22.11 -5.87
N THR A 464 8.31 22.43 -7.11
CA THR A 464 8.34 21.47 -8.22
C THR A 464 9.70 21.48 -8.91
N LEU A 465 10.41 20.36 -8.84
CA LEU A 465 11.69 20.11 -9.50
C LEU A 465 11.45 19.40 -10.84
N GLY A 466 11.90 19.96 -11.96
CA GLY A 466 11.79 19.31 -13.27
C GLY A 466 12.93 18.33 -13.49
N VAL A 467 12.64 17.03 -13.54
CA VAL A 467 13.61 15.99 -13.87
C VAL A 467 13.81 15.92 -15.38
N LYS A 468 15.07 15.94 -15.85
CA LYS A 468 15.42 15.83 -17.28
C LYS A 468 16.13 14.55 -17.67
N ASN A 469 16.88 13.98 -16.73
CA ASN A 469 17.50 12.67 -16.84
C ASN A 469 18.02 12.24 -15.47
N ILE A 470 17.80 10.99 -15.10
CA ILE A 470 18.51 10.34 -14.00
C ILE A 470 18.94 8.97 -14.51
N GLU A 471 20.18 8.58 -14.28
CA GLU A 471 20.68 7.24 -14.54
C GLU A 471 21.44 6.79 -13.29
N ALA A 472 20.91 5.78 -12.62
CA ALA A 472 21.55 5.09 -11.50
C ALA A 472 21.87 3.66 -11.95
N GLU A 473 23.14 3.29 -11.95
CA GLU A 473 23.59 1.95 -12.34
C GLU A 473 24.26 1.27 -11.15
N GLY A 474 23.63 0.20 -10.66
CA GLY A 474 24.15 -0.69 -9.62
C GLY A 474 24.69 -1.99 -10.22
N ASP A 475 25.02 -2.95 -9.35
CA ASP A 475 25.56 -4.25 -9.78
C ASP A 475 24.48 -5.13 -10.41
N SER A 476 23.25 -5.06 -9.89
CA SER A 476 22.10 -5.90 -10.25
C SER A 476 21.17 -5.26 -11.28
N SER A 477 21.08 -3.93 -11.32
CA SER A 477 20.09 -3.19 -12.11
C SER A 477 20.64 -1.88 -12.71
N ILE A 478 19.91 -1.34 -13.68
CA ILE A 478 20.04 0.04 -14.16
C ILE A 478 18.67 0.69 -14.06
N LEU A 479 18.58 1.81 -13.36
CA LEU A 479 17.41 2.65 -13.29
C LEU A 479 17.66 3.93 -14.12
N THR A 480 16.79 4.20 -15.08
CA THR A 480 16.82 5.41 -15.89
C THR A 480 15.50 6.15 -15.75
N VAL A 481 15.55 7.44 -15.44
CA VAL A 481 14.41 8.35 -15.45
C VAL A 481 14.59 9.32 -16.60
N GLY A 482 13.61 9.44 -17.48
CA GLY A 482 13.64 10.37 -18.60
C GLY A 482 13.24 11.78 -18.16
N ASN A 483 11.95 12.11 -18.26
CA ASN A 483 11.42 13.37 -17.78
C ASN A 483 10.40 13.17 -16.66
N GLY A 484 10.19 14.22 -15.89
CA GLY A 484 9.08 14.28 -14.94
C GLY A 484 9.29 15.35 -13.89
N THR A 485 8.65 15.19 -12.75
CA THR A 485 8.67 16.14 -11.66
C THR A 485 8.87 15.48 -10.31
N ILE A 486 9.49 16.22 -9.40
CA ILE A 486 9.51 15.91 -7.97
C ILE A 486 8.91 17.13 -7.27
N ASP A 487 7.76 16.94 -6.63
CA ASP A 487 7.08 17.96 -5.85
C ASP A 487 7.46 17.82 -4.38
N VAL A 488 8.13 18.84 -3.84
CA VAL A 488 8.54 18.86 -2.43
C VAL A 488 7.64 19.83 -1.67
N THR A 489 6.76 19.30 -0.83
CA THR A 489 5.90 20.09 0.05
C THR A 489 6.63 20.40 1.35
N LEU A 490 6.59 21.66 1.77
CA LEU A 490 7.30 22.18 2.92
C LEU A 490 6.35 22.55 4.06
N SER A 491 6.84 22.42 5.30
CA SER A 491 6.14 22.78 6.54
C SER A 491 5.78 24.27 6.67
N ALA A 492 6.42 25.16 5.91
CA ALA A 492 6.10 26.58 5.84
C ALA A 492 6.31 27.14 4.44
N ALA A 493 5.68 28.30 4.19
CA ALA A 493 5.79 28.95 2.89
C ALA A 493 7.21 29.48 2.64
N TYR A 494 7.76 29.18 1.46
CA TYR A 494 9.05 29.67 1.00
C TYR A 494 8.89 30.87 0.06
N THR A 495 9.98 31.60 -0.16
CA THR A 495 10.12 32.55 -1.27
C THR A 495 11.52 32.40 -1.83
N VAL A 496 11.64 31.80 -3.01
CA VAL A 496 12.90 31.66 -3.73
C VAL A 496 12.88 32.67 -4.87
N SER A 497 13.88 33.55 -4.90
CA SER A 497 14.19 34.35 -6.08
C SER A 497 15.48 33.88 -6.72
N PHE A 498 15.49 33.80 -8.05
CA PHE A 498 16.68 33.52 -8.84
C PHE A 498 17.85 34.44 -8.50
N ALA A 499 17.56 35.71 -8.18
CA ALA A 499 18.58 36.68 -7.81
C ALA A 499 19.24 36.34 -6.47
N ASP A 500 18.48 35.78 -5.54
CA ASP A 500 18.95 35.40 -4.21
C ASP A 500 19.72 34.07 -4.28
N LEU A 501 19.26 33.11 -5.08
CA LEU A 501 20.04 31.89 -5.41
C LEU A 501 21.39 32.24 -6.04
N GLN A 502 21.42 33.14 -7.03
CA GLN A 502 22.69 33.60 -7.65
C GLN A 502 23.61 34.33 -6.68
N ALA A 503 23.06 34.98 -5.67
CA ALA A 503 23.82 35.73 -4.68
C ALA A 503 24.27 34.85 -3.50
N GLY A 504 23.78 33.61 -3.39
CA GLY A 504 23.94 32.78 -2.20
C GLY A 504 23.28 33.43 -0.98
N THR A 505 22.13 34.08 -1.19
CA THR A 505 21.36 34.79 -0.16
C THR A 505 19.91 34.35 -0.09
N ALA A 506 19.57 33.21 -0.70
CA ALA A 506 18.26 32.60 -0.52
C ALA A 506 18.11 32.15 0.94
N ASP A 507 16.93 32.34 1.51
CA ASP A 507 16.61 31.76 2.82
C ASP A 507 16.52 30.24 2.66
N GLU A 508 17.01 29.51 3.67
CA GLU A 508 16.83 28.05 3.76
C GLU A 508 15.33 27.71 3.69
N PRO A 509 14.92 26.75 2.85
CA PRO A 509 13.54 26.26 2.88
C PRO A 509 13.24 25.62 4.25
N SER A 510 11.98 25.72 4.69
CA SER A 510 11.52 24.98 5.87
C SER A 510 11.54 23.47 5.61
N ALA A 511 11.47 22.65 6.67
CA ALA A 511 11.50 21.18 6.56
C ALA A 511 10.48 20.66 5.53
N PRO A 512 10.87 19.71 4.65
CA PRO A 512 9.91 19.00 3.82
C PRO A 512 8.99 18.17 4.71
N VAL A 513 7.72 18.06 4.31
CA VAL A 513 6.70 17.23 4.99
C VAL A 513 6.12 16.16 4.08
N GLU A 514 6.29 16.29 2.77
CA GLU A 514 5.83 15.32 1.76
C GLU A 514 6.66 15.51 0.48
N MET A 515 6.94 14.42 -0.21
CA MET A 515 7.62 14.39 -1.50
C MET A 515 6.82 13.54 -2.49
N GLY A 516 6.28 14.18 -3.52
CA GLY A 516 5.62 13.54 -4.65
C GLY A 516 6.59 13.34 -5.82
N PHE A 517 6.57 12.17 -6.44
CA PHE A 517 7.40 11.80 -7.58
C PHE A 517 6.47 11.43 -8.73
N ASN A 518 6.69 12.01 -9.91
CA ASN A 518 5.94 11.67 -11.12
C ASN A 518 6.88 11.72 -12.32
N PHE A 519 7.30 10.56 -12.83
CA PHE A 519 8.22 10.53 -13.96
C PHE A 519 8.16 9.25 -14.79
N ASP A 520 8.57 9.35 -16.05
CA ASP A 520 8.82 8.17 -16.89
C ASP A 520 10.12 7.49 -16.46
N PHE A 521 10.07 6.18 -16.19
CA PHE A 521 11.22 5.40 -15.77
C PHE A 521 11.38 4.10 -16.56
N THR A 522 12.61 3.61 -16.57
CA THR A 522 12.99 2.33 -17.14
C THR A 522 13.93 1.63 -16.17
N ALA A 523 13.56 0.43 -15.74
CA ALA A 523 14.39 -0.42 -14.89
C ALA A 523 14.85 -1.65 -15.69
N THR A 524 16.16 -1.83 -15.83
CA THR A 524 16.77 -2.90 -16.62
C THR A 524 17.58 -3.84 -15.75
N GLN A 525 17.25 -5.14 -15.80
CA GLN A 525 17.98 -6.19 -15.09
C GLN A 525 19.38 -6.41 -15.69
N LYS A 526 20.43 -6.41 -14.85
CA LYS A 526 21.80 -6.81 -15.24
C LYS A 526 22.16 -8.22 -14.77
N LYS A 527 21.65 -8.64 -13.61
CA LYS A 527 21.95 -9.94 -13.00
C LYS A 527 20.70 -10.79 -12.82
N THR A 528 20.88 -12.10 -12.83
CA THR A 528 19.84 -13.08 -12.51
C THR A 528 20.43 -14.15 -11.60
N VAL A 529 19.59 -14.92 -10.92
CA VAL A 529 20.01 -15.98 -10.02
C VAL A 529 20.07 -17.31 -10.78
N ASP A 530 21.21 -17.99 -10.76
CA ASP A 530 21.32 -19.32 -11.37
C ASP A 530 20.65 -20.42 -10.51
N ALA A 531 20.56 -21.64 -11.04
CA ALA A 531 19.96 -22.78 -10.35
C ALA A 531 20.63 -23.16 -9.01
N SER A 532 21.77 -22.55 -8.67
CA SER A 532 22.49 -22.73 -7.41
C SER A 532 22.29 -21.59 -6.41
N GLY A 533 21.52 -20.55 -6.77
CA GLY A 533 21.28 -19.39 -5.93
C GLY A 533 22.37 -18.32 -6.03
N MET A 534 23.22 -18.34 -7.07
CA MET A 534 24.29 -17.37 -7.28
C MET A 534 23.90 -16.35 -8.35
N LEU A 535 24.19 -15.06 -8.09
CA LEU A 535 24.03 -13.99 -9.08
C LEU A 535 24.99 -14.19 -10.26
N VAL A 536 24.44 -14.16 -11.47
CA VAL A 536 25.15 -14.27 -12.75
C VAL A 536 24.62 -13.22 -13.72
N ASP A 537 25.38 -12.87 -14.75
CA ASP A 537 24.91 -11.91 -15.77
C ASP A 537 23.65 -12.43 -16.46
N ALA A 538 22.63 -11.57 -16.56
CA ALA A 538 21.41 -11.87 -17.30
C ALA A 538 21.73 -12.01 -18.80
N THR A 539 21.51 -13.19 -19.37
CA THR A 539 21.75 -13.43 -20.80
C THR A 539 20.64 -12.87 -21.70
N ASP A 540 19.47 -12.60 -21.12
CA ASP A 540 18.30 -12.01 -21.75
C ASP A 540 17.65 -11.10 -20.70
N PRO A 541 18.07 -9.83 -20.59
CA PRO A 541 17.67 -8.95 -19.50
C PRO A 541 16.19 -8.57 -19.62
N VAL A 542 15.51 -8.56 -18.49
CA VAL A 542 14.15 -8.02 -18.37
C VAL A 542 14.24 -6.51 -18.18
N THR A 543 13.34 -5.78 -18.83
CA THR A 543 13.23 -4.32 -18.75
C THR A 543 11.79 -3.95 -18.44
N PHE A 544 11.58 -3.20 -17.36
CA PHE A 544 10.35 -2.43 -17.15
C PHE A 544 10.52 -1.07 -17.81
N SER A 545 9.51 -0.57 -18.51
CA SER A 545 9.46 0.79 -19.04
C SER A 545 8.05 1.35 -18.92
N GLY A 546 7.89 2.48 -18.25
CA GLY A 546 6.58 3.05 -17.94
C GLY A 546 6.67 4.31 -17.10
N ASP A 547 5.55 4.64 -16.47
CA ASP A 547 5.41 5.79 -15.58
C ASP A 547 5.46 5.34 -14.12
N LEU A 548 6.04 6.18 -13.27
CA LEU A 548 6.07 6.03 -11.82
C LEU A 548 5.42 7.25 -11.17
N GLU A 549 4.46 6.98 -10.29
CA GLU A 549 3.94 7.92 -9.31
C GLU A 549 4.24 7.40 -7.91
N ALA A 550 4.81 8.23 -7.04
CA ALA A 550 5.08 7.84 -5.65
C ALA A 550 4.96 9.03 -4.70
N THR A 551 4.54 8.78 -3.47
CA THR A 551 4.52 9.75 -2.38
C THR A 551 5.33 9.21 -1.21
N LEU A 552 6.27 10.02 -0.72
CA LEU A 552 7.08 9.72 0.46
C LEU A 552 6.89 10.79 1.53
N TYR A 553 6.84 10.39 2.79
CA TYR A 553 6.74 11.26 3.95
C TYR A 553 8.07 11.28 4.71
N PRO A 554 8.86 12.35 4.63
CA PRO A 554 10.10 12.47 5.37
C PRO A 554 9.83 12.65 6.87
N TYR A 555 10.50 11.85 7.70
CA TYR A 555 10.58 12.05 9.14
C TYR A 555 11.74 12.99 9.47
N THR A 556 11.43 14.21 9.88
CA THR A 556 12.43 15.25 10.13
C THR A 556 12.63 15.55 11.62
N VAL A 557 13.88 15.73 12.06
CA VAL A 557 14.24 16.22 13.40
C VAL A 557 14.92 17.57 13.34
N GLU A 558 14.64 18.41 14.34
CA GLU A 558 15.27 19.72 14.49
C GLU A 558 16.61 19.57 15.23
N VAL A 559 17.71 19.86 14.53
CA VAL A 559 19.08 19.80 15.07
C VAL A 559 19.60 21.22 15.25
N THR A 560 20.19 21.50 16.42
CA THR A 560 20.83 22.79 16.70
C THR A 560 22.32 22.62 16.89
N GLU A 561 23.10 23.12 15.93
CA GLU A 561 24.56 23.15 16.00
C GLU A 561 25.10 24.58 16.04
N GLN A 562 26.05 24.83 16.93
CA GLN A 562 26.75 26.14 17.04
C GLN A 562 25.82 27.37 17.19
N GLY A 563 24.55 27.16 17.55
CA GLY A 563 23.53 28.21 17.70
C GLY A 563 22.72 28.49 16.44
N GLU A 564 22.89 27.70 15.39
CA GLU A 564 22.03 27.64 14.20
C GLU A 564 21.20 26.37 14.27
N THR A 565 19.95 26.46 13.82
CA THR A 565 19.00 25.37 13.88
C THR A 565 18.62 24.99 12.45
N PHE A 566 18.76 23.71 12.13
CA PHE A 566 18.40 23.13 10.83
C PHE A 566 17.54 21.89 11.05
N PHE A 567 16.91 21.42 9.98
CA PHE A 567 16.14 20.19 9.99
C PHE A 567 16.94 19.10 9.29
N GLU A 568 16.91 17.90 9.86
CA GLU A 568 17.56 16.70 9.33
C GLU A 568 16.49 15.66 9.05
N ILE A 569 16.53 15.06 7.86
CA ILE A 569 15.66 13.94 7.50
C ILE A 569 16.35 12.67 8.04
N LEU A 570 15.72 11.96 8.97
CA LEU A 570 16.24 10.71 9.52
C LEU A 570 15.83 9.50 8.67
N GLU A 571 14.58 9.48 8.22
CA GLU A 571 14.03 8.38 7.41
C GLU A 571 12.92 8.91 6.52
N VAL A 572 12.57 8.15 5.47
CA VAL A 572 11.43 8.40 4.61
C VAL A 572 10.44 7.25 4.71
N VAL A 573 9.20 7.58 5.04
CA VAL A 573 8.11 6.60 5.10
C VAL A 573 7.41 6.57 3.75
N PRO A 574 7.29 5.41 3.08
CA PRO A 574 6.54 5.32 1.84
C PRO A 574 5.05 5.52 2.11
N GLY A 575 4.43 6.46 1.40
CA GLY A 575 3.00 6.72 1.47
C GLY A 575 2.22 5.97 0.40
N SER A 576 2.55 6.22 -0.87
CA SER A 576 1.96 5.54 -2.01
C SER A 576 2.98 5.33 -3.11
N PHE A 577 2.72 4.33 -3.94
CA PHE A 577 3.54 3.97 -5.08
C PHE A 577 2.63 3.36 -6.15
N THR A 578 2.77 3.79 -7.39
CA THR A 578 2.10 3.24 -8.57
C THR A 578 3.07 3.27 -9.74
N ALA A 579 3.37 2.11 -10.31
CA ALA A 579 4.15 1.96 -11.52
C ALA A 579 3.30 1.29 -12.61
N THR A 580 3.08 1.99 -13.72
CA THR A 580 2.29 1.51 -14.86
C THR A 580 3.17 1.46 -16.10
N GLY A 581 3.26 0.31 -16.77
CA GLY A 581 4.13 0.21 -17.92
C GLY A 581 4.19 -1.16 -18.57
N THR A 582 5.27 -1.38 -19.30
CA THR A 582 5.54 -2.63 -20.02
C THR A 582 6.75 -3.32 -19.45
N VAL A 583 6.63 -4.62 -19.17
CA VAL A 583 7.77 -5.49 -18.85
C VAL A 583 8.07 -6.34 -20.06
N GLY A 584 9.31 -6.30 -20.55
CA GLY A 584 9.72 -7.10 -21.71
C GLY A 584 11.16 -7.59 -21.65
N ASN A 585 11.53 -8.47 -22.59
CA ASN A 585 12.87 -9.04 -22.73
C ASN A 585 13.49 -8.77 -24.11
N GLY A 586 14.73 -9.22 -24.31
CA GLY A 586 15.45 -9.15 -25.59
C GLY A 586 14.89 -10.06 -26.69
N ASN A 587 13.92 -10.92 -26.39
CA ASN A 587 13.24 -11.79 -27.36
C ASN A 587 11.93 -11.21 -27.90
N ASN A 588 11.62 -9.95 -27.60
CA ASN A 588 10.37 -9.26 -28.00
C ASN A 588 9.11 -9.80 -27.31
N ASP A 589 9.25 -10.54 -26.21
CA ASP A 589 8.13 -10.82 -25.32
C ASP A 589 7.90 -9.59 -24.42
N SER A 590 6.66 -9.14 -24.30
CA SER A 590 6.29 -8.01 -23.44
C SER A 590 4.86 -8.12 -22.94
N TYR A 591 4.60 -7.63 -21.73
CA TYR A 591 3.26 -7.52 -21.15
C TYR A 591 3.10 -6.16 -20.47
N GLU A 592 1.88 -5.64 -20.49
CA GLU A 592 1.51 -4.47 -19.70
C GLU A 592 1.27 -4.90 -18.25
N ILE A 593 1.78 -4.10 -17.32
CA ILE A 593 1.69 -4.33 -15.89
C ILE A 593 1.45 -3.00 -15.16
N THR A 594 0.61 -3.09 -14.14
CA THR A 594 0.42 -2.05 -13.13
C THR A 594 0.80 -2.65 -11.77
N VAL A 595 1.66 -1.97 -11.03
CA VAL A 595 2.01 -2.32 -9.65
C VAL A 595 1.69 -1.13 -8.78
N SER A 596 0.90 -1.32 -7.74
CA SER A 596 0.58 -0.27 -6.77
C SER A 596 0.78 -0.74 -5.34
N ALA A 597 1.12 0.19 -4.47
CA ALA A 597 1.21 -0.02 -3.03
C ALA A 597 0.84 1.28 -2.32
N SER A 598 0.23 1.15 -1.14
CA SER A 598 -0.03 2.29 -0.26
C SER A 598 0.07 1.87 1.19
N VAL A 599 0.52 2.80 2.03
CA VAL A 599 0.59 2.66 3.48
C VAL A 599 -0.40 3.64 4.08
N THR A 600 -1.30 3.11 4.90
CA THR A 600 -2.33 3.90 5.58
C THR A 600 -1.67 4.79 6.64
N ASP A 601 -2.14 6.04 6.75
CA ASP A 601 -1.69 7.02 7.74
C ASP A 601 -0.18 7.33 7.71
N ALA A 602 0.48 7.11 6.56
CA ALA A 602 1.92 7.23 6.42
C ALA A 602 2.48 8.63 6.77
N ASP A 603 1.67 9.68 6.60
CA ASP A 603 1.96 11.08 6.95
C ASP A 603 1.97 11.35 8.46
N THR A 604 1.38 10.45 9.25
CA THR A 604 1.28 10.57 10.71
C THR A 604 2.03 9.48 11.48
N LEU A 605 2.75 8.59 10.78
CA LEU A 605 3.54 7.55 11.40
C LEU A 605 4.72 8.14 12.17
N GLU A 606 4.72 7.90 13.48
CA GLU A 606 5.81 8.27 14.39
C GLU A 606 6.64 7.03 14.73
N PRO A 607 7.97 7.14 14.82
CA PRO A 607 8.82 6.00 15.12
C PRO A 607 8.54 5.41 16.51
N VAL A 608 8.57 4.08 16.59
CA VAL A 608 8.25 3.36 17.83
C VAL A 608 9.40 3.49 18.83
N ASN A 609 9.28 4.45 19.75
CA ASN A 609 10.14 4.64 20.93
C ASN A 609 11.65 4.69 20.69
N GLN A 610 12.16 5.81 20.17
CA GLN A 610 13.52 6.26 20.51
C GLN A 610 13.46 7.71 20.98
N VAL A 611 13.42 7.90 22.31
CA VAL A 611 13.77 9.20 22.89
C VAL A 611 15.26 9.40 22.59
N LEU A 612 15.56 10.09 21.50
CA LEU A 612 16.83 10.79 21.30
C LEU A 612 16.87 11.92 22.34
N GLU A 613 17.14 11.56 23.60
CA GLU A 613 17.64 12.52 24.58
C GLU A 613 19.07 12.87 24.14
N LEU A 614 19.17 13.77 23.16
CA LEU A 614 20.35 14.60 22.98
C LEU A 614 20.48 15.49 24.21
N ASP A 615 20.91 14.89 25.33
CA ASP A 615 21.25 15.61 26.54
C ASP A 615 22.58 16.32 26.29
N SER A 616 22.50 17.43 25.56
CA SER A 616 23.51 18.50 25.52
C SER A 616 23.80 19.10 26.91
N THR A 617 23.16 18.57 27.97
CA THR A 617 23.40 18.87 29.37
C THR A 617 24.04 17.75 30.18
N TYR A 618 24.91 16.91 29.59
CA TYR A 618 25.96 16.23 30.39
C TYR A 618 27.08 17.18 30.87
N ALA A 619 26.79 18.48 30.94
CA ALA A 619 27.66 19.52 31.50
C ALA A 619 26.89 20.45 32.44
N ALA A 620 26.20 19.93 33.48
CA ALA A 620 25.98 20.75 34.70
C ALA A 620 25.40 20.05 35.96
N ASN A 621 24.59 18.98 35.88
CA ASN A 621 23.64 18.73 36.97
C ASN A 621 23.78 17.45 37.81
N ASN A 622 24.79 16.60 37.59
CA ASN A 622 25.17 15.59 38.58
C ASN A 622 26.34 16.09 39.43
N ALA A 623 26.01 16.64 40.60
CA ALA A 623 26.95 17.13 41.61
C ALA A 623 27.81 16.02 42.29
N ASP A 624 27.79 14.79 41.77
CA ASP A 624 28.64 13.67 42.20
C ASP A 624 29.27 12.92 41.00
N ALA A 625 29.52 13.62 39.87
CA ALA A 625 30.25 13.03 38.76
C ALA A 625 31.72 12.80 39.12
N HIS A 626 32.09 11.52 39.17
CA HIS A 626 33.40 10.95 39.43
C HIS A 626 34.46 11.45 38.43
N LEU A 627 34.99 12.65 38.66
CA LEU A 627 36.03 13.22 37.80
C LEU A 627 37.41 12.68 38.16
N ILE A 628 38.04 12.04 37.18
CA ILE A 628 39.49 11.86 37.16
C ILE A 628 40.10 13.22 36.79
N SER A 629 41.05 13.70 37.58
CA SER A 629 41.74 14.97 37.34
C SER A 629 43.25 14.80 37.43
N TRP A 630 43.98 15.67 36.75
CA TRP A 630 45.43 15.69 36.80
C TRP A 630 45.94 17.12 36.71
N SER A 631 47.08 17.40 37.34
CA SER A 631 47.67 18.73 37.39
C SER A 631 49.20 18.68 37.45
N TYR A 632 49.82 19.74 36.93
CA TYR A 632 51.25 20.00 37.08
C TYR A 632 51.45 21.30 37.87
N SER A 633 52.24 21.25 38.94
CA SER A 633 52.62 22.42 39.72
C SER A 633 54.11 22.40 40.04
N GLY A 634 54.89 23.21 39.33
CA GLY A 634 56.35 23.19 39.41
C GLY A 634 56.89 21.86 38.90
N ASP A 635 57.75 21.22 39.68
CA ASP A 635 58.32 19.91 39.33
C ASP A 635 57.44 18.73 39.81
N THR A 636 56.15 18.94 40.09
CA THR A 636 55.27 17.89 40.62
C THR A 636 54.08 17.64 39.70
N PHE A 637 53.88 16.37 39.35
CA PHE A 637 52.69 15.86 38.70
C PHE A 637 51.78 15.20 39.72
N THR A 638 50.49 15.50 39.67
CA THR A 638 49.48 14.88 40.52
C THR A 638 48.33 14.39 39.65
N TYR A 639 47.97 13.12 39.81
CA TYR A 639 46.78 12.47 39.26
C TYR A 639 45.85 12.09 40.41
N GLU A 640 44.59 12.47 40.31
CA GLU A 640 43.56 12.22 41.31
C GLU A 640 42.37 11.50 40.66
N SER A 641 42.03 10.35 41.22
CA SER A 641 40.81 9.61 40.92
C SER A 641 39.97 9.47 42.20
N PRO A 642 38.70 9.03 42.11
CA PRO A 642 37.85 8.83 43.28
C PRO A 642 38.41 7.86 44.34
N TYR A 643 39.36 6.99 43.95
CA TYR A 643 39.87 5.91 44.82
C TYR A 643 41.37 6.02 45.11
N SER A 644 42.10 6.88 44.40
CA SER A 644 43.54 7.04 44.59
C SER A 644 44.06 8.38 44.10
N THR A 645 45.10 8.84 44.79
CA THR A 645 45.92 9.98 44.41
C THR A 645 47.33 9.49 44.15
N PHE A 646 47.85 9.83 42.98
CA PHE A 646 49.22 9.55 42.56
C PHE A 646 49.97 10.87 42.43
N THR A 647 51.12 10.99 43.09
CA THR A 647 51.97 12.18 43.00
C THR A 647 53.39 11.80 42.67
N ALA A 648 53.93 12.37 41.59
CA ALA A 648 55.31 12.19 41.16
C ALA A 648 56.07 13.52 41.20
N VAL A 649 57.20 13.55 41.90
CA VAL A 649 58.07 14.72 42.02
C VAL A 649 59.32 14.53 41.17
N TYR A 650 59.52 15.45 40.23
CA TYR A 650 60.63 15.49 39.29
C TYR A 650 61.74 16.43 39.78
N THR A 651 62.94 16.28 39.23
CA THR A 651 63.94 17.36 39.18
C THR A 651 64.21 17.67 37.72
N SER A 652 64.90 18.77 37.42
CA SER A 652 65.15 19.35 36.08
C SER A 652 65.92 18.46 35.06
N ALA A 653 65.90 17.14 35.24
CA ALA A 653 66.48 16.11 34.38
C ALA A 653 65.46 15.00 34.03
N ASP A 654 64.16 15.33 34.01
CA ASP A 654 63.05 14.50 33.47
C ASP A 654 62.91 13.08 34.06
N LEU A 655 63.31 12.86 35.31
CA LEU A 655 63.09 11.60 36.05
C LEU A 655 62.47 11.86 37.43
N PRO A 656 61.46 11.07 37.86
CA PRO A 656 60.86 11.21 39.17
C PRO A 656 61.87 10.76 40.23
N VAL A 657 62.06 11.58 41.26
CA VAL A 657 62.97 11.29 42.38
C VAL A 657 62.18 10.64 43.54
N GLU A 658 60.89 10.88 43.59
CA GLU A 658 59.97 10.35 44.59
C GLU A 658 58.57 10.22 44.00
N ILE A 659 57.92 9.07 44.24
CA ILE A 659 56.53 8.84 43.87
C ILE A 659 55.78 8.36 45.09
N THR A 660 54.64 9.01 45.34
CA THR A 660 53.73 8.65 46.41
C THR A 660 52.39 8.28 45.82
N HIS A 661 51.94 7.05 46.09
CA HIS A 661 50.60 6.58 45.76
C HIS A 661 49.81 6.43 47.06
N SER A 662 48.75 7.22 47.20
CA SER A 662 47.78 7.12 48.28
C SER A 662 46.47 6.58 47.73
N TYR A 663 45.89 5.59 48.41
CA TYR A 663 44.63 4.98 47.98
C TYR A 663 43.67 4.80 49.15
N ASP A 664 42.38 4.97 48.86
CA ASP A 664 41.27 4.71 49.76
C ASP A 664 40.12 4.10 48.95
N TYR A 665 40.02 2.77 49.00
CA TYR A 665 39.01 2.03 48.25
C TYR A 665 37.66 1.96 48.97
N GLY A 666 37.45 2.69 50.08
CA GLY A 666 36.16 2.79 50.77
C GLY A 666 35.77 1.61 51.67
N TRP A 667 36.44 0.45 51.57
CA TRP A 667 36.16 -0.76 52.38
C TRP A 667 37.06 -0.90 53.63
N GLY A 668 37.64 0.20 54.13
CA GLY A 668 38.57 0.21 55.27
C GLY A 668 40.01 -0.14 54.92
N TYR A 669 40.35 -0.16 53.62
CA TYR A 669 41.70 -0.37 53.11
C TYR A 669 42.27 0.97 52.61
N THR A 670 43.06 1.61 53.46
CA THR A 670 43.73 2.88 53.17
C THR A 670 45.23 2.71 53.33
N GLY A 671 46.02 3.18 52.37
CA GLY A 671 47.47 3.05 52.41
C GLY A 671 48.17 4.16 51.64
N THR A 672 49.44 4.38 51.98
CA THR A 672 50.32 5.27 51.24
C THR A 672 51.64 4.54 51.02
N ASP A 673 51.99 4.33 49.75
CA ASP A 673 53.25 3.73 49.35
C ASP A 673 54.13 4.79 48.69
N THR A 674 55.35 4.97 49.22
CA THR A 674 56.34 5.91 48.69
C THR A 674 57.52 5.14 48.13
N TYR A 675 57.83 5.37 46.86
CA TYR A 675 58.94 4.74 46.13
C TYR A 675 59.97 5.81 45.76
N SER A 676 61.25 5.50 46.01
CA SER A 676 62.36 6.45 45.82
C SER A 676 63.59 5.83 45.13
N ASP A 677 63.46 4.65 44.51
CA ASP A 677 64.56 3.96 43.83
C ASP A 677 64.06 3.38 42.48
N PHE A 678 64.18 4.16 41.42
CA PHE A 678 63.62 3.88 40.08
C PHE A 678 64.65 3.29 39.11
N GLY A 679 65.61 2.51 39.62
CA GLY A 679 66.90 2.15 39.02
C GLY A 679 66.96 1.43 37.65
N SER A 680 65.94 1.52 36.79
CA SER A 680 65.97 1.03 35.41
C SER A 680 65.21 1.87 34.39
N TYR A 681 64.52 2.94 34.79
CA TYR A 681 63.75 3.76 33.85
C TYR A 681 64.57 4.93 33.33
N THR A 682 64.65 5.07 32.01
CA THR A 682 65.51 6.07 31.34
C THR A 682 64.77 7.34 30.93
N SER A 683 63.43 7.35 31.04
CA SER A 683 62.56 8.48 30.73
C SER A 683 61.24 8.41 31.53
N ILE A 684 60.51 9.52 31.61
CA ILE A 684 59.11 9.55 32.11
C ILE A 684 58.23 8.54 31.37
N GLN A 685 58.43 8.41 30.05
CA GLN A 685 57.70 7.51 29.17
C GLN A 685 57.90 6.03 29.57
N ASP A 686 59.15 5.61 29.82
CA ASP A 686 59.45 4.24 30.27
C ASP A 686 58.85 3.94 31.66
N PHE A 687 58.78 4.96 32.51
CA PHE A 687 58.23 4.84 33.86
C PHE A 687 56.71 4.70 33.83
N VAL A 688 55.99 5.58 33.13
CA VAL A 688 54.52 5.57 33.08
C VAL A 688 54.03 4.27 32.42
N VAL A 689 54.59 3.89 31.28
CA VAL A 689 54.22 2.65 30.56
C VAL A 689 54.59 1.39 31.36
N GLY A 690 55.75 1.38 32.01
CA GLY A 690 56.21 0.23 32.80
C GLY A 690 55.46 0.04 34.12
N TYR A 691 54.96 1.12 34.72
CA TYR A 691 54.23 1.07 36.00
C TYR A 691 52.71 0.90 35.78
N SER A 692 52.12 1.52 34.75
CA SER A 692 50.70 1.36 34.40
C SER A 692 50.35 -0.04 33.92
N GLY A 693 51.27 -0.71 33.22
CA GLY A 693 51.12 -2.11 32.77
C GLY A 693 50.95 -3.14 33.90
N ASN A 694 51.19 -2.77 35.17
CA ASN A 694 50.96 -3.63 36.33
C ASN A 694 49.64 -3.33 37.09
N PHE A 695 48.94 -2.23 36.79
CA PHE A 695 47.72 -1.84 37.51
C PHE A 695 46.52 -1.53 36.63
N ILE A 696 46.69 -1.25 35.33
CA ILE A 696 45.61 -0.89 34.41
C ILE A 696 45.87 -1.55 33.05
N SER A 697 45.50 -2.82 32.91
CA SER A 697 45.20 -3.39 31.59
C SER A 697 43.85 -2.80 31.17
N TYR A 698 43.74 -2.13 30.01
CA TYR A 698 42.51 -1.89 29.20
C TYR A 698 42.54 -0.57 28.37
N SER A 699 43.65 0.17 28.28
CA SER A 699 43.72 1.38 27.42
C SER A 699 45.11 1.58 26.80
N ASN A 700 45.18 1.76 25.48
CA ASN A 700 46.41 2.15 24.78
C ASN A 700 46.52 3.69 24.73
N TRP A 701 47.67 4.21 25.13
CA TRP A 701 47.97 5.65 25.12
C TRP A 701 48.90 5.97 23.95
N HIS A 702 48.61 7.04 23.22
CA HIS A 702 49.46 7.55 22.14
C HIS A 702 49.86 9.00 22.41
N TRP A 703 51.15 9.33 22.18
CA TRP A 703 51.73 10.64 22.43
C TRP A 703 51.98 11.41 21.13
N VAL A 704 51.56 12.69 21.09
CA VAL A 704 51.85 13.63 20.00
C VAL A 704 52.71 14.78 20.54
N ASP A 705 53.85 15.01 19.87
CA ASP A 705 54.86 15.98 20.29
C ASP A 705 54.31 17.42 20.24
N GLY A 706 54.21 18.06 21.40
CA GLY A 706 53.74 19.45 21.55
C GLY A 706 52.32 19.65 22.07
N GLN A 707 51.52 18.59 22.30
CA GLN A 707 50.13 18.74 22.80
C GLN A 707 49.71 17.85 23.97
N GLY A 708 50.50 16.86 24.39
CA GLY A 708 50.22 16.04 25.60
C GLY A 708 49.52 14.70 25.31
N ASP A 709 49.28 13.92 26.37
CA ASP A 709 48.68 12.57 26.31
C ASP A 709 47.14 12.61 26.23
N TYR A 710 46.56 11.72 25.40
CA TYR A 710 45.12 11.52 25.28
C TYR A 710 44.74 10.05 25.54
N ALA A 711 43.61 9.84 26.21
CA ALA A 711 43.01 8.52 26.40
C ALA A 711 42.03 8.25 25.26
N SER A 712 42.20 7.15 24.53
CA SER A 712 41.13 6.59 23.71
C SER A 712 40.51 5.40 24.46
N TYR A 713 39.18 5.33 24.46
CA TYR A 713 38.46 4.13 24.86
C TYR A 713 38.41 3.21 23.64
N GLN A 714 38.97 1.99 23.75
CA GLN A 714 38.78 0.97 22.72
C GLN A 714 37.50 0.20 23.00
N ASP A 715 36.49 0.35 22.15
CA ASP A 715 35.60 -0.76 21.85
C ASP A 715 36.35 -1.71 20.89
N PRO A 716 36.41 -3.03 21.13
CA PRO A 716 37.08 -3.97 20.23
C PRO A 716 36.50 -4.10 18.81
N TRP A 717 35.40 -3.40 18.46
CA TRP A 717 34.69 -3.63 17.19
C TRP A 717 34.66 -2.51 16.15
N SER A 718 35.05 -1.27 16.46
CA SER A 718 35.14 -0.20 15.44
C SER A 718 36.60 0.19 15.13
N GLN A 719 36.93 0.24 13.84
CA GLN A 719 38.22 0.73 13.34
C GLN A 719 37.99 2.01 12.56
N ASP A 720 37.98 3.16 13.23
CA ASP A 720 38.35 4.41 12.56
C ASP A 720 38.98 5.43 13.52
N TYR A 721 39.91 6.22 12.98
CA TYR A 721 40.70 7.21 13.71
C TYR A 721 40.52 8.59 13.08
N SER A 722 39.98 9.55 13.84
CA SER A 722 40.05 10.98 13.50
C SER A 722 41.01 11.70 14.46
N VAL A 723 41.93 12.50 13.88
CA VAL A 723 42.89 13.35 14.60
C VAL A 723 42.45 14.80 14.39
N ASP A 724 41.43 15.24 15.12
CA ASP A 724 41.25 16.64 15.50
C ASP A 724 40.14 16.76 16.56
N GLY A 725 40.55 16.86 17.84
CA GLY A 725 39.84 17.63 18.88
C GLY A 725 38.40 17.31 19.30
N PHE A 726 37.67 16.39 18.66
CA PHE A 726 36.32 15.99 19.04
C PHE A 726 36.29 14.48 19.34
N ILE A 727 35.68 14.12 20.47
CA ILE A 727 35.25 12.73 20.68
C ILE A 727 33.94 12.61 19.90
N THR A 728 34.01 12.10 18.68
CA THR A 728 32.83 11.61 17.97
C THR A 728 32.38 10.35 18.69
N PHE A 729 31.20 10.38 19.29
CA PHE A 729 30.52 9.13 19.61
C PHE A 729 30.00 8.63 18.26
N ASN A 730 30.51 7.51 17.75
CA ASN A 730 29.70 6.71 16.84
C ASN A 730 28.55 6.19 17.69
N LEU A 731 27.44 6.92 17.68
CA LEU A 731 26.16 6.30 17.94
C LEU A 731 25.99 5.35 16.76
N GLU A 732 25.99 4.04 17.00
CA GLU A 732 25.26 3.17 16.07
C GLU A 732 23.87 3.78 16.00
N GLU A 733 23.43 4.14 14.80
CA GLU A 733 22.09 4.66 14.62
C GLU A 733 21.13 3.71 15.31
N PRO A 734 20.23 4.24 16.14
CA PRO A 734 19.13 3.41 16.54
C PRO A 734 18.39 2.98 15.28
N ASP A 735 18.25 1.66 15.06
CA ASP A 735 17.30 1.15 14.07
C ASP A 735 15.96 1.85 14.34
N VAL A 736 15.58 2.79 13.47
CA VAL A 736 14.33 3.52 13.59
C VAL A 736 13.27 2.56 13.10
N VAL A 737 12.57 1.94 14.06
CA VAL A 737 11.53 0.97 13.75
C VAL A 737 10.21 1.73 13.65
N PHE A 738 9.70 1.84 12.43
CA PHE A 738 8.36 2.37 12.18
C PHE A 738 7.27 1.33 12.46
N PHE A 739 7.57 0.04 12.26
CA PHE A 739 6.56 -1.01 12.28
C PHE A 739 6.84 -2.13 13.27
N ASP A 740 5.88 -2.43 14.14
CA ASP A 740 5.89 -3.59 15.02
C ASP A 740 4.48 -4.14 15.28
N ALA A 741 4.34 -5.04 16.25
CA ALA A 741 3.03 -5.62 16.58
C ALA A 741 2.05 -4.62 17.21
N ASP A 742 2.54 -3.54 17.83
CA ASP A 742 1.75 -2.46 18.43
C ASP A 742 1.51 -1.30 17.44
N ASN A 743 2.33 -1.19 16.38
CA ASN A 743 2.20 -0.24 15.27
C ASN A 743 2.45 -0.93 13.91
N PRO A 744 1.52 -1.75 13.39
CA PRO A 744 1.74 -2.45 12.12
C PRO A 744 1.74 -1.51 10.93
N ALA A 745 2.52 -1.85 9.89
CA ALA A 745 2.34 -1.27 8.56
C ALA A 745 0.99 -1.74 8.01
N LEU A 746 -0.01 -0.88 8.07
CA LEU A 746 -1.30 -1.11 7.42
C LEU A 746 -1.23 -0.55 6.00
N GLY A 747 -1.86 -1.22 5.05
CA GLY A 747 -1.75 -0.80 3.66
C GLY A 747 -2.23 -1.82 2.66
N ASN A 748 -2.21 -1.42 1.40
CA ASN A 748 -2.64 -2.22 0.28
C ASN A 748 -1.48 -2.45 -0.70
N VAL A 749 -1.48 -3.58 -1.37
CA VAL A 749 -0.63 -3.88 -2.53
C VAL A 749 -1.51 -4.39 -3.65
N GLY A 750 -1.25 -3.92 -4.87
CA GLY A 750 -1.95 -4.30 -6.10
C GLY A 750 -0.95 -4.65 -7.20
N VAL A 751 -1.23 -5.71 -7.95
CA VAL A 751 -0.50 -6.06 -9.18
C VAL A 751 -1.52 -6.48 -10.23
N GLN A 752 -1.48 -5.90 -11.41
CA GLN A 752 -2.35 -6.25 -12.53
C GLN A 752 -1.53 -6.43 -13.81
N PHE A 753 -1.87 -7.44 -14.60
CA PHE A 753 -1.26 -7.66 -15.91
C PHE A 753 -2.17 -8.43 -16.86
N THR A 754 -1.93 -8.30 -18.16
CA THR A 754 -2.57 -9.15 -19.18
C THR A 754 -1.70 -10.39 -19.44
N ALA A 755 -2.27 -11.57 -19.25
CA ALA A 755 -1.63 -12.85 -19.49
C ALA A 755 -2.16 -13.52 -20.77
N GLN A 756 -1.27 -14.07 -21.60
CA GLN A 756 -1.65 -14.87 -22.76
C GLN A 756 -0.95 -16.24 -22.72
N PHE A 757 -1.65 -17.25 -22.19
CA PHE A 757 -1.13 -18.62 -22.13
C PHE A 757 -1.49 -19.43 -23.37
N ALA A 758 -0.60 -20.35 -23.76
CA ALA A 758 -0.82 -21.17 -24.94
C ALA A 758 -2.04 -22.08 -24.78
N GLY A 759 -3.10 -21.80 -25.53
CA GLY A 759 -4.33 -22.60 -25.49
C GLY A 759 -5.40 -22.07 -24.54
N LEU A 760 -5.15 -20.93 -23.88
CA LEU A 760 -6.16 -20.13 -23.18
C LEU A 760 -6.45 -18.84 -23.95
N PRO A 761 -7.62 -18.22 -23.73
CA PRO A 761 -7.84 -16.83 -24.12
C PRO A 761 -6.85 -15.90 -23.40
N ALA A 762 -6.68 -14.70 -23.94
CA ALA A 762 -6.04 -13.63 -23.19
C ALA A 762 -6.88 -13.34 -21.94
N ALA A 763 -6.21 -13.07 -20.83
CA ALA A 763 -6.88 -12.79 -19.56
C ALA A 763 -6.20 -11.62 -18.85
N THR A 764 -7.00 -10.78 -18.21
CA THR A 764 -6.50 -9.82 -17.24
C THR A 764 -6.43 -10.52 -15.88
N VAL A 765 -5.28 -10.41 -15.22
CA VAL A 765 -5.05 -10.97 -13.89
C VAL A 765 -4.71 -9.82 -12.96
N SER A 766 -5.47 -9.69 -11.86
CA SER A 766 -5.13 -8.77 -10.78
C SER A 766 -4.93 -9.53 -9.47
N PHE A 767 -4.01 -9.04 -8.65
CA PHE A 767 -3.70 -9.53 -7.32
C PHE A 767 -3.71 -8.34 -6.38
N THR A 768 -4.43 -8.46 -5.29
CA THR A 768 -4.50 -7.46 -4.24
C THR A 768 -4.20 -8.10 -2.90
N GLY A 769 -3.58 -7.35 -2.01
CA GLY A 769 -3.41 -7.71 -0.62
C GLY A 769 -3.62 -6.49 0.25
N ASN A 770 -4.40 -6.63 1.31
CA ASN A 770 -4.55 -5.61 2.34
C ASN A 770 -4.05 -6.17 3.67
N ALA A 771 -3.14 -5.45 4.32
CA ALA A 771 -2.74 -5.72 5.69
C ALA A 771 -3.65 -4.94 6.64
N THR A 772 -4.45 -5.67 7.43
CA THR A 772 -5.37 -5.10 8.44
C THR A 772 -4.79 -5.13 9.85
N ALA A 773 -3.75 -5.93 10.09
CA ALA A 773 -2.91 -5.91 11.29
C ALA A 773 -1.55 -6.58 11.02
N PHE A 774 -0.66 -6.61 12.01
CA PHE A 774 0.70 -7.18 11.87
C PHE A 774 0.75 -8.61 11.28
N GLU A 775 -0.26 -9.44 11.57
CA GLU A 775 -0.39 -10.80 11.03
C GLU A 775 -1.79 -11.08 10.46
N ALA A 776 -2.60 -10.04 10.24
CA ALA A 776 -3.95 -10.14 9.71
C ALA A 776 -4.07 -9.37 8.40
N GLY A 777 -4.91 -9.88 7.50
CA GLY A 777 -5.10 -9.27 6.20
C GLY A 777 -5.97 -10.10 5.28
N ASN A 778 -6.34 -9.50 4.17
CA ASN A 778 -7.03 -10.16 3.07
C ASN A 778 -6.16 -10.10 1.80
N ALA A 779 -6.42 -11.00 0.87
CA ALA A 779 -5.82 -10.95 -0.46
C ALA A 779 -6.83 -11.44 -1.48
N THR A 780 -6.99 -10.72 -2.58
CA THR A 780 -7.89 -11.11 -3.67
C THR A 780 -7.12 -11.25 -4.97
N ALA A 781 -7.27 -12.39 -5.64
CA ALA A 781 -6.80 -12.57 -7.01
C ALA A 781 -8.00 -12.67 -7.96
N THR A 782 -7.99 -11.91 -9.03
CA THR A 782 -9.07 -11.90 -10.03
C THR A 782 -8.49 -12.28 -11.38
N ILE A 783 -9.13 -13.23 -12.06
CA ILE A 783 -8.80 -13.65 -13.42
C ILE A 783 -10.02 -13.39 -14.30
N SER A 784 -9.93 -12.42 -15.20
CA SER A 784 -10.99 -12.03 -16.14
C SER A 784 -10.62 -12.48 -17.55
N TYR A 785 -11.48 -13.26 -18.22
CA TYR A 785 -11.22 -13.85 -19.53
C TYR A 785 -12.48 -14.28 -20.27
N ASP A 786 -12.55 -14.13 -21.60
CA ASP A 786 -13.69 -14.56 -22.44
C ASP A 786 -15.08 -14.25 -21.82
N ASN A 787 -15.23 -13.07 -21.19
CA ASN A 787 -16.46 -12.62 -20.53
C ASN A 787 -16.83 -13.42 -19.26
N ARG A 788 -15.82 -14.00 -18.62
CA ARG A 788 -15.91 -14.81 -17.39
C ARG A 788 -14.91 -14.28 -16.38
N GLN A 789 -15.19 -14.51 -15.11
CA GLN A 789 -14.32 -14.10 -14.03
C GLN A 789 -14.18 -15.20 -12.99
N LEU A 790 -12.98 -15.36 -12.45
CA LEU A 790 -12.73 -16.13 -11.24
C LEU A 790 -12.08 -15.20 -10.22
N VAL A 791 -12.69 -15.07 -9.06
CA VAL A 791 -12.20 -14.27 -7.93
C VAL A 791 -11.81 -15.22 -6.81
N PHE A 792 -10.59 -15.10 -6.31
CA PHE A 792 -10.03 -15.89 -5.22
C PHE A 792 -9.76 -14.95 -4.06
N SER A 793 -10.58 -15.02 -3.02
CA SER A 793 -10.47 -14.17 -1.83
C SER A 793 -9.94 -14.97 -0.65
N ALA A 794 -8.75 -14.64 -0.17
CA ALA A 794 -8.16 -15.21 1.02
C ALA A 794 -8.28 -14.20 2.18
N SER A 795 -8.59 -14.68 3.37
CA SER A 795 -8.58 -13.85 4.58
C SER A 795 -7.90 -14.57 5.74
N ASN A 796 -7.24 -13.79 6.59
CA ASN A 796 -6.70 -14.25 7.86
C ASN A 796 -7.01 -13.22 8.95
N ASP A 797 -7.95 -13.57 9.83
CA ASP A 797 -8.38 -12.71 10.95
C ASP A 797 -7.64 -13.05 12.26
N SER A 798 -6.57 -13.85 12.21
CA SER A 798 -5.94 -14.35 13.43
C SER A 798 -5.12 -13.26 14.14
N PRO A 799 -5.37 -12.97 15.43
CA PRO A 799 -4.44 -12.16 16.22
C PRO A 799 -3.11 -12.89 16.41
N ALA A 800 -2.04 -12.12 16.60
CA ALA A 800 -0.60 -12.45 16.51
C ALA A 800 -0.03 -13.61 17.39
N ASP A 801 -0.88 -14.48 17.94
CA ASP A 801 -0.50 -15.53 18.89
C ASP A 801 -1.20 -16.89 18.66
N LEU A 802 -1.94 -17.06 17.55
CA LEU A 802 -2.57 -18.35 17.20
C LEU A 802 -2.03 -18.90 15.87
N PRO A 803 -1.86 -20.24 15.73
CA PRO A 803 -1.45 -20.83 14.45
C PRO A 803 -2.47 -20.52 13.35
N LEU A 804 -2.03 -20.52 12.08
CA LEU A 804 -2.74 -20.31 10.79
C LEU A 804 -4.06 -21.12 10.57
N GLU A 805 -4.64 -21.72 11.61
CA GLU A 805 -5.83 -22.59 11.57
C GLU A 805 -7.17 -21.83 11.39
N GLN A 806 -7.18 -20.50 11.19
CA GLN A 806 -8.40 -19.69 11.03
C GLN A 806 -8.51 -18.94 9.70
N GLY A 807 -7.60 -19.16 8.74
CA GLY A 807 -7.76 -18.55 7.41
C GLY A 807 -8.96 -19.11 6.65
N SER A 808 -9.45 -18.34 5.67
CA SER A 808 -10.39 -18.79 4.65
C SER A 808 -9.88 -18.50 3.25
N LEU A 809 -10.30 -19.32 2.27
CA LEU A 809 -10.14 -19.06 0.85
C LEU A 809 -11.51 -19.27 0.20
N GLU A 810 -12.06 -18.23 -0.37
CA GLU A 810 -13.27 -18.28 -1.17
C GLU A 810 -12.92 -18.14 -2.65
N ILE A 811 -13.54 -18.96 -3.49
CA ILE A 811 -13.45 -18.83 -4.93
C ILE A 811 -14.84 -18.61 -5.50
N THR A 812 -15.05 -17.48 -6.14
CA THR A 812 -16.34 -17.07 -6.70
C THR A 812 -16.21 -16.76 -8.19
N ASN A 813 -17.29 -16.91 -8.95
CA ASN A 813 -17.37 -16.42 -10.33
C ASN A 813 -18.50 -15.39 -10.50
N GLN A 814 -18.58 -14.78 -11.68
CA GLN A 814 -19.59 -13.78 -12.03
C GLN A 814 -21.05 -14.31 -11.98
N ASP A 815 -21.25 -15.63 -11.94
CA ASP A 815 -22.58 -16.25 -11.80
C ASP A 815 -23.01 -16.36 -10.32
N GLY A 816 -22.18 -15.88 -9.38
CA GLY A 816 -22.39 -16.04 -7.93
C GLY A 816 -22.18 -17.46 -7.45
N VAL A 817 -21.47 -18.31 -8.21
CA VAL A 817 -21.09 -19.65 -7.79
C VAL A 817 -19.86 -19.53 -6.90
N THR A 818 -19.96 -20.03 -5.68
CA THR A 818 -18.93 -19.89 -4.64
C THR A 818 -18.45 -21.24 -4.14
N LEU A 819 -17.16 -21.38 -3.92
CA LEU A 819 -16.49 -22.51 -3.29
C LEU A 819 -15.57 -22.01 -2.16
N THR A 820 -15.89 -22.36 -0.91
CA THR A 820 -15.20 -21.79 0.26
C THR A 820 -14.42 -22.87 1.03
N PHE A 821 -13.14 -22.64 1.25
CA PHE A 821 -12.26 -23.43 2.09
C PHE A 821 -11.99 -22.71 3.41
N THR A 822 -12.03 -23.43 4.53
CA THR A 822 -11.75 -22.85 5.86
C THR A 822 -10.82 -23.74 6.68
N GLY A 823 -9.94 -23.14 7.49
CA GLY A 823 -9.14 -23.84 8.50
C GLY A 823 -8.14 -24.84 7.92
N GLN A 824 -8.17 -26.10 8.39
CA GLN A 824 -7.21 -27.16 8.01
C GLN A 824 -7.17 -27.45 6.49
N ASN A 825 -8.26 -27.15 5.77
CA ASN A 825 -8.37 -27.36 4.31
C ASN A 825 -7.41 -26.48 3.49
N LEU A 826 -6.90 -25.37 4.05
CA LEU A 826 -5.98 -24.48 3.36
C LEU A 826 -4.55 -25.04 3.24
N ASN A 827 -4.12 -25.85 4.21
CA ASN A 827 -2.77 -26.40 4.25
C ASN A 827 -2.65 -27.77 3.58
N ASP A 828 -3.71 -28.59 3.66
CA ASP A 828 -3.69 -30.00 3.22
C ASP A 828 -4.60 -30.29 2.00
N GLY A 829 -5.28 -29.27 1.45
CA GLY A 829 -6.31 -29.45 0.41
C GLY A 829 -7.58 -30.15 0.94
N ILE A 830 -8.49 -30.56 0.03
CA ILE A 830 -9.67 -31.36 0.41
C ILE A 830 -9.22 -32.76 0.81
N VAL A 831 -9.14 -33.02 2.11
CA VAL A 831 -8.79 -34.32 2.70
C VAL A 831 -9.91 -35.38 2.52
N ASP A 832 -9.54 -36.67 2.53
CA ASP A 832 -10.46 -37.80 2.31
C ASP A 832 -11.74 -37.73 3.18
N ASN A 833 -12.92 -37.71 2.55
CA ASN A 833 -14.26 -37.54 3.17
C ASN A 833 -14.54 -36.18 3.81
N GLU A 834 -13.66 -35.19 3.68
CA GLU A 834 -14.10 -33.80 3.83
C GLU A 834 -14.84 -33.40 2.56
N THR A 835 -15.95 -32.71 2.78
CA THR A 835 -16.81 -32.23 1.71
C THR A 835 -16.87 -30.74 1.84
N VAL A 836 -16.49 -30.06 0.77
CA VAL A 836 -16.70 -28.63 0.60
C VAL A 836 -17.90 -28.45 -0.31
N GLU A 837 -18.77 -27.49 0.00
CA GLU A 837 -19.95 -27.22 -0.82
C GLU A 837 -19.61 -26.17 -1.88
N ILE A 838 -20.12 -26.39 -3.09
CA ILE A 838 -20.28 -25.32 -4.08
C ILE A 838 -21.68 -24.76 -3.86
N THR A 839 -21.78 -23.46 -3.66
CA THR A 839 -23.03 -22.77 -3.38
C THR A 839 -23.35 -21.70 -4.42
N ILE A 840 -24.61 -21.33 -4.53
CA ILE A 840 -25.10 -20.11 -5.22
C ILE A 840 -26.11 -19.48 -4.27
N ASN A 841 -26.00 -18.20 -3.92
CA ASN A 841 -26.84 -17.57 -2.87
C ASN A 841 -26.87 -18.37 -1.55
N SER A 842 -25.72 -18.91 -1.11
CA SER A 842 -25.62 -19.78 0.07
C SER A 842 -26.39 -21.12 -0.02
N LYS A 843 -27.03 -21.44 -1.16
CA LYS A 843 -27.67 -22.73 -1.43
C LYS A 843 -26.66 -23.70 -2.02
N ALA A 844 -26.48 -24.86 -1.38
CA ALA A 844 -25.60 -25.91 -1.89
C ALA A 844 -26.12 -26.51 -3.21
N VAL A 845 -25.30 -26.46 -4.26
CA VAL A 845 -25.61 -26.94 -5.62
C VAL A 845 -24.70 -28.09 -6.07
N ALA A 846 -23.55 -28.25 -5.42
CA ALA A 846 -22.71 -29.43 -5.53
C ALA A 846 -21.88 -29.63 -4.26
N THR A 847 -21.34 -30.84 -4.10
CA THR A 847 -20.34 -31.16 -3.08
C THR A 847 -19.05 -31.61 -3.74
N VAL A 848 -17.92 -31.13 -3.24
CA VAL A 848 -16.57 -31.50 -3.67
C VAL A 848 -15.96 -32.38 -2.60
N GLU A 849 -15.54 -33.57 -2.98
CA GLU A 849 -15.04 -34.63 -2.09
C GLU A 849 -13.69 -35.14 -2.60
N GLY A 850 -12.67 -35.17 -1.74
CA GLY A 850 -11.43 -35.89 -2.02
C GLY A 850 -11.65 -37.41 -1.95
N LEU A 851 -11.23 -38.14 -2.99
CA LEU A 851 -11.29 -39.60 -3.06
C LEU A 851 -9.98 -40.26 -2.64
N GLU A 852 -10.08 -41.47 -2.08
CA GLU A 852 -8.94 -42.28 -1.58
C GLU A 852 -7.82 -42.52 -2.63
N ASN A 853 -8.12 -42.41 -3.92
CA ASN A 853 -7.16 -42.58 -5.01
C ASN A 853 -6.42 -41.29 -5.39
N GLY A 854 -6.63 -40.19 -4.65
CA GLY A 854 -6.10 -38.87 -4.94
C GLY A 854 -6.87 -38.11 -6.02
N SER A 855 -8.03 -38.62 -6.45
CA SER A 855 -8.91 -37.90 -7.38
C SER A 855 -9.88 -37.01 -6.60
N THR A 856 -10.37 -35.95 -7.23
CA THR A 856 -11.44 -35.12 -6.67
C THR A 856 -12.77 -35.48 -7.33
N LYS A 857 -13.82 -35.68 -6.53
CA LYS A 857 -15.17 -35.95 -7.00
C LYS A 857 -16.08 -34.76 -6.73
N VAL A 858 -16.69 -34.22 -7.77
CA VAL A 858 -17.77 -33.23 -7.64
C VAL A 858 -19.10 -33.95 -7.83
N THR A 859 -20.01 -33.87 -6.86
CA THR A 859 -21.36 -34.44 -6.93
C THR A 859 -22.39 -33.31 -6.94
N TYR A 860 -23.16 -33.19 -8.02
CA TYR A 860 -24.18 -32.15 -8.17
C TYR A 860 -25.51 -32.59 -7.56
N ILE A 861 -26.36 -31.63 -7.17
CA ILE A 861 -27.68 -31.92 -6.57
C ILE A 861 -28.64 -32.67 -7.51
N ASP A 862 -28.40 -32.67 -8.83
CA ASP A 862 -29.15 -33.46 -9.81
C ASP A 862 -28.74 -34.96 -9.82
N GLY A 863 -27.78 -35.34 -8.97
CA GLY A 863 -27.24 -36.69 -8.86
C GLY A 863 -26.18 -37.04 -9.91
N THR A 864 -25.82 -36.12 -10.80
CA THR A 864 -24.66 -36.28 -11.67
C THR A 864 -23.38 -36.03 -10.88
N PHE A 865 -22.26 -36.59 -11.35
CA PHE A 865 -20.96 -36.37 -10.73
C PHE A 865 -19.85 -36.41 -11.77
N GLU A 866 -18.74 -35.77 -11.44
CA GLU A 866 -17.51 -35.79 -12.22
C GLU A 866 -16.35 -36.17 -11.29
N ILE A 867 -15.34 -36.87 -11.83
CA ILE A 867 -14.14 -37.28 -11.09
C ILE A 867 -12.92 -36.85 -11.89
N PHE A 868 -11.99 -36.18 -11.24
CA PHE A 868 -10.75 -35.67 -11.83
C PHE A 868 -9.54 -36.30 -11.17
#